data_AF-A0A7V3SYY2-F1
#
_entry.id   AF-A0A7V3SYY2-F1
#
_cell.length_a   1.000
_cell.length_b   1.000
_cell.length_c   1.000
_cell.angle_alpha   90.00
_cell.angle_beta   90.00
_cell.angle_gamma   90.00
#
_symmetry.space_group_name_H-M   'P 1'
#
loop_
_entity.id
_entity.type
_entity.pdbx_description
1 polymer ?
#
loop_
_entity_poly.entity_id
_entity_poly.type
_entity_poly.pdbx_seq_one_letter_code
_entity_poly.pdbx_strand_id
1 'polypeptide(L)'
;MSVKAKSIEELLYERGILTIDQMKSVWDIQRESNKNVVDILIENNFAEKRDILIANAELMGMEFLDLRGYEVKDENIPKTIPENMIRRYCMFPVDKTEDSLTVAMHDPNDLFALDDLRLATSLEIKPVMALQEDITALIEKIFKKEEPVVQPAKAAKPQKKFFESGAEEHKSIFKTKIGEILVDAGTITEDQLNAALEIQSKNGGFIGEILVKEGFVDKAALYNSLQKQMNVSFIDLEGMDIPTEVVKLVSDTIARKYRLVPVEKDGMSIKVAMSDPLNIFSIDDLRLSTGMEIIPLLADPAQIDIILDKHFEVIQETKKVIEEQQKTADLEEEMKKVNEEIAVEIGEAEDEDDDIDINDIQNAPIVKMVNITLNKAITAGASDIHIEPSEDDINIRFRIDGQLVETMRYDRKILSPLVARVKIISGLNIAEKRIPQDGRISMKIGERNYDLRVSVLPTVYGEKIVIRISDKQGFNISKKDLGFFDDDLAKFDEILSHPHGIVLVTGPTGSGKTTTLYTALKELSKPNVNVLTVEDPVESIVKGINQVQVNQKAGLTFAAALRSFLRQDPDIIMLGEIRDSETAEIATRAAITGHLVLSTLHTNDAPSSISRLIDMGIEPFMISSSIVGVIAQRLVRRLCVHCRKEYNAGINEKVALKVDDKEDIRIYMPEGCEKCNNTGYKGRIAIYEIMNINRELREIIAKNTTSDTIKQAAVKNGMMTLRDNCARLVREGITSVDEMIRVTFTKE
;
A
#
# COMPACT_ATOMS: atom_id res chain seq x y z
N MET A 1 -13.10 -18.62 -40.26
CA MET A 1 -12.64 -17.48 -41.07
C MET A 1 -12.40 -16.32 -40.12
N SER A 2 -11.15 -15.89 -39.97
CA SER A 2 -10.78 -14.74 -39.12
C SER A 2 -11.30 -13.47 -39.78
N VAL A 3 -12.28 -12.79 -39.19
CA VAL A 3 -12.65 -11.44 -39.59
C VAL A 3 -11.45 -10.56 -39.25
N LYS A 4 -10.74 -10.04 -40.25
CA LYS A 4 -9.75 -8.98 -40.01
C LYS A 4 -10.50 -7.78 -39.48
N ALA A 5 -10.08 -7.24 -38.33
CA ALA A 5 -10.56 -5.95 -37.86
C ALA A 5 -10.25 -4.91 -38.93
N LYS A 6 -11.28 -4.20 -39.43
CA LYS A 6 -11.12 -3.11 -40.40
C LYS A 6 -10.36 -1.95 -39.74
N SER A 7 -9.56 -1.21 -40.50
CA SER A 7 -8.93 0.02 -40.01
C SER A 7 -9.82 1.25 -40.22
N ILE A 8 -9.52 2.38 -39.56
CA ILE A 8 -10.34 3.59 -39.62
C ILE A 8 -10.37 4.18 -41.03
N GLU A 9 -9.24 4.13 -41.74
CA GLU A 9 -9.12 4.59 -43.11
C GLU A 9 -9.92 3.72 -44.09
N GLU A 10 -10.02 2.42 -43.87
CA GLU A 10 -10.85 1.51 -44.69
C GLU A 10 -12.34 1.86 -44.56
N LEU A 11 -12.82 2.15 -43.35
CA LEU A 11 -14.21 2.56 -43.11
C LEU A 11 -14.52 3.94 -43.70
N LEU A 12 -13.60 4.90 -43.57
CA LEU A 12 -13.76 6.23 -44.18
C LEU A 12 -13.77 6.18 -45.70
N TYR A 13 -13.04 5.24 -46.31
CA TYR A 13 -13.09 4.98 -47.75
C TYR A 13 -14.41 4.31 -48.19
N GLU A 14 -14.89 3.30 -47.45
CA GLU A 14 -16.19 2.67 -47.73
C GLU A 14 -17.34 3.68 -47.66
N ARG A 15 -17.23 4.69 -46.79
CA ARG A 15 -18.18 5.80 -46.64
C ARG A 15 -18.02 6.89 -47.70
N GLY A 16 -17.04 6.78 -48.60
CA GLY A 16 -16.77 7.75 -49.67
C GLY A 16 -16.16 9.07 -49.19
N ILE A 17 -15.62 9.10 -47.97
CA ILE A 17 -15.03 10.28 -47.33
C ILE A 17 -13.56 10.41 -47.73
N LEU A 18 -12.87 9.26 -47.83
CA LEU A 18 -11.53 9.16 -48.38
C LEU A 18 -11.54 8.63 -49.81
N THR A 19 -10.61 9.11 -50.62
CA THR A 19 -10.22 8.49 -51.90
C THR A 19 -9.04 7.54 -51.71
N ILE A 20 -8.81 6.63 -52.67
CA ILE A 20 -7.65 5.71 -52.67
C ILE A 20 -6.34 6.49 -52.60
N ASP A 21 -6.25 7.63 -53.29
CA ASP A 21 -5.02 8.43 -53.34
C ASP A 21 -4.76 9.16 -52.01
N GLN A 22 -5.81 9.65 -51.34
CA GLN A 22 -5.70 10.20 -49.98
C GLN A 22 -5.30 9.13 -48.97
N MET A 23 -5.86 7.91 -49.06
CA MET A 23 -5.48 6.80 -48.19
C MET A 23 -4.01 6.41 -48.34
N LYS A 24 -3.50 6.36 -49.58
CA LYS A 24 -2.07 6.12 -49.83
C LYS A 24 -1.20 7.23 -49.23
N SER A 25 -1.59 8.49 -49.41
CA SER A 25 -0.91 9.64 -48.81
C SER A 25 -0.84 9.53 -47.29
N VAL A 26 -1.92 9.13 -46.63
CA VAL A 26 -1.95 8.89 -45.18
C VAL A 26 -0.96 7.81 -44.75
N TRP A 27 -0.88 6.69 -45.48
CA TRP A 27 0.09 5.62 -45.18
C TRP A 27 1.54 6.01 -45.43
N ASP A 28 1.80 6.82 -46.46
CA ASP A 28 3.14 7.32 -46.74
C ASP A 28 3.60 8.29 -45.65
N ILE A 29 2.73 9.24 -45.23
CA ILE A 29 2.99 10.15 -44.11
C ILE A 29 3.18 9.38 -42.80
N GLN A 30 2.43 8.32 -42.56
CA GLN A 30 2.57 7.47 -41.36
C GLN A 30 3.88 6.65 -41.36
N ARG A 31 4.43 6.32 -42.53
CA ARG A 31 5.75 5.66 -42.63
C ARG A 31 6.90 6.64 -42.39
N GLU A 32 6.73 7.88 -42.83
CA GLU A 32 7.74 8.94 -42.70
C GLU A 32 7.67 9.67 -41.36
N SER A 33 6.52 9.65 -40.69
CA SER A 33 6.28 10.31 -39.40
C SER A 33 5.72 9.32 -38.38
N ASN A 34 6.15 9.41 -37.12
CA ASN A 34 5.62 8.56 -36.03
C ASN A 34 4.23 9.07 -35.51
N LYS A 35 3.42 9.67 -36.40
CA LYS A 35 2.12 10.27 -36.07
C LYS A 35 0.98 9.25 -36.23
N ASN A 36 -0.11 9.45 -35.49
CA ASN A 36 -1.31 8.61 -35.61
C ASN A 36 -2.08 8.93 -36.90
N VAL A 37 -2.70 7.91 -37.51
CA VAL A 37 -3.58 8.02 -38.68
C VAL A 37 -4.65 9.12 -38.50
N VAL A 38 -5.26 9.20 -37.32
CA VAL A 38 -6.31 10.19 -37.02
C VAL A 38 -5.76 11.62 -37.09
N ASP A 39 -4.57 11.86 -36.54
CA ASP A 39 -3.93 13.18 -36.58
C ASP A 39 -3.59 13.57 -38.02
N ILE A 40 -3.10 12.61 -38.83
CA ILE A 40 -2.77 12.84 -40.25
C ILE A 40 -4.03 13.20 -41.04
N LEU A 41 -5.16 12.51 -40.78
CA LEU A 41 -6.45 12.78 -41.44
C LEU A 41 -6.97 14.18 -41.13
N ILE A 42 -6.82 14.65 -39.89
CA ILE A 42 -7.27 15.98 -39.45
C ILE A 42 -6.32 17.08 -39.96
N GLU A 43 -5.01 16.92 -39.80
CA GLU A 43 -4.00 17.92 -40.20
C GLU A 43 -4.03 18.19 -41.71
N ASN A 44 -4.27 17.15 -42.52
CA ASN A 44 -4.35 17.26 -43.98
C ASN A 44 -5.77 17.54 -44.48
N ASN A 45 -6.73 17.71 -43.57
CA ASN A 45 -8.12 18.01 -43.87
C ASN A 45 -8.77 16.96 -44.82
N PHE A 46 -8.38 15.69 -44.67
CA PHE A 46 -8.86 14.57 -45.49
C PHE A 46 -10.17 13.97 -44.97
N ALA A 47 -10.50 14.18 -43.69
CA ALA A 47 -11.79 13.82 -43.12
C ALA A 47 -12.15 14.84 -42.03
N GLU A 48 -13.44 15.18 -41.92
CA GLU A 48 -13.90 16.03 -40.83
C GLU A 48 -13.89 15.25 -39.50
N LYS A 49 -13.72 15.95 -38.37
CA LYS A 49 -13.74 15.33 -37.03
C LYS A 49 -14.98 14.48 -36.78
N ARG A 50 -16.13 14.88 -37.33
CA ARG A 50 -17.39 14.16 -37.24
C ARG A 50 -17.33 12.80 -37.94
N ASP A 51 -16.80 12.77 -39.16
CA ASP A 51 -16.71 11.56 -39.96
C ASP A 51 -15.77 10.52 -39.34
N ILE A 52 -14.65 11.00 -38.78
CA ILE A 52 -13.69 10.21 -38.01
C ILE A 52 -14.36 9.62 -36.77
N LEU A 53 -15.16 10.43 -36.04
CA LEU A 53 -15.83 10.00 -34.83
C LEU A 53 -16.89 8.93 -35.12
N ILE A 54 -17.65 9.06 -36.21
CA ILE A 54 -18.63 8.06 -36.62
C ILE A 54 -17.93 6.75 -37.05
N ALA A 55 -16.82 6.83 -37.78
CA ALA A 55 -16.02 5.66 -38.15
C ALA A 55 -15.43 4.96 -36.91
N ASN A 56 -14.96 5.72 -35.91
CA ASN A 56 -14.49 5.19 -34.63
C ASN A 56 -15.59 4.51 -33.82
N ALA A 57 -16.79 5.09 -33.75
CA ALA A 57 -17.94 4.48 -33.09
C ALA A 57 -18.23 3.09 -33.70
N GLU A 58 -18.21 2.99 -35.03
CA GLU A 58 -18.42 1.73 -35.76
C GLU A 58 -17.31 0.70 -35.50
N LEU A 59 -16.03 1.11 -35.46
CA LEU A 59 -14.91 0.22 -35.09
C LEU A 59 -15.06 -0.35 -33.69
N MET A 60 -15.62 0.44 -32.77
CA MET A 60 -15.83 0.04 -31.38
C MET A 60 -17.17 -0.67 -31.16
N GLY A 61 -17.99 -0.85 -32.21
CA GLY A 61 -19.31 -1.48 -32.11
C GLY A 61 -20.33 -0.66 -31.32
N MET A 62 -20.18 0.67 -31.29
CA MET A 62 -21.04 1.61 -30.56
C MET A 62 -21.86 2.49 -31.50
N GLU A 63 -22.99 2.99 -31.00
CA GLU A 63 -23.85 3.93 -31.71
C GLU A 63 -23.31 5.36 -31.60
N PHE A 64 -23.35 6.11 -32.70
CA PHE A 64 -23.09 7.55 -32.71
C PHE A 64 -24.42 8.32 -32.62
N LEU A 65 -24.53 9.22 -31.65
CA LEU A 65 -25.72 10.04 -31.44
C LEU A 65 -25.45 11.51 -31.80
N ASP A 66 -26.22 12.04 -32.74
CA ASP A 66 -26.18 13.46 -33.11
C ASP A 66 -27.06 14.27 -32.14
N LEU A 67 -26.42 15.09 -31.30
CA LEU A 67 -27.12 15.89 -30.28
C LEU A 67 -27.57 17.26 -30.79
N ARG A 68 -27.30 17.61 -32.06
CA ARG A 68 -27.71 18.91 -32.61
C ARG A 68 -29.23 18.97 -32.75
N GLY A 69 -29.83 19.92 -32.04
CA GLY A 69 -31.29 20.05 -31.98
C GLY A 69 -31.98 18.95 -31.16
N TYR A 70 -31.23 18.19 -30.35
CA TYR A 70 -31.80 17.20 -29.44
C TYR A 70 -32.73 17.88 -28.41
N GLU A 71 -33.94 17.35 -28.28
CA GLU A 71 -34.91 17.75 -27.26
C GLU A 71 -35.01 16.65 -26.20
N VAL A 72 -34.84 17.05 -24.94
CA VAL A 72 -34.93 16.14 -23.80
C VAL A 72 -36.40 15.71 -23.67
N LYS A 73 -36.66 14.41 -23.86
CA LYS A 73 -38.02 13.85 -23.83
C LYS A 73 -38.64 13.83 -22.43
N ASP A 74 -37.80 13.71 -21.40
CA ASP A 74 -38.20 13.71 -19.99
C ASP A 74 -37.20 14.54 -19.16
N GLU A 75 -37.69 15.62 -18.55
CA GLU A 75 -36.90 16.57 -17.74
C GLU A 75 -36.26 15.95 -16.50
N ASN A 76 -36.66 14.73 -16.10
CA ASN A 76 -36.05 14.02 -14.99
C ASN A 76 -34.79 13.25 -15.39
N ILE A 77 -34.60 12.93 -16.67
CA ILE A 77 -33.42 12.18 -17.15
C ILE A 77 -32.11 12.95 -16.85
N PRO A 78 -31.97 14.26 -17.12
CA PRO A 78 -30.78 15.03 -16.74
C PRO A 78 -30.50 15.05 -15.23
N LYS A 79 -31.50 14.81 -14.38
CA LYS A 79 -31.38 14.78 -12.92
C LYS A 79 -30.97 13.42 -12.36
N THR A 80 -30.88 12.39 -13.21
CA THR A 80 -30.46 11.04 -12.80
C THR A 80 -28.99 10.96 -12.41
N ILE A 81 -28.18 11.92 -12.87
CA ILE A 81 -26.77 12.06 -12.55
C ILE A 81 -26.54 13.48 -12.01
N PRO A 82 -25.74 13.67 -10.95
CA PRO A 82 -25.37 15.00 -10.47
C PRO A 82 -24.74 15.90 -11.56
N GLU A 83 -25.12 17.18 -11.62
CA GLU A 83 -24.65 18.12 -12.65
C GLU A 83 -23.12 18.27 -12.67
N ASN A 84 -22.48 18.25 -11.51
CA ASN A 84 -21.02 18.30 -11.40
C ASN A 84 -20.36 17.10 -12.10
N MET A 85 -20.98 15.92 -12.07
CA MET A 85 -20.49 14.71 -12.74
C MET A 85 -20.71 14.79 -14.27
N ILE A 86 -21.88 15.26 -14.70
CA ILE A 86 -22.21 15.56 -16.11
C ILE A 86 -21.16 16.51 -16.72
N ARG A 87 -20.81 17.57 -15.99
CA ARG A 87 -19.79 18.55 -16.41
C ARG A 87 -18.37 18.00 -16.37
N ARG A 88 -18.01 17.29 -15.29
CA ARG A 88 -16.65 16.73 -15.10
C ARG A 88 -16.26 15.76 -16.21
N TYR A 89 -17.17 14.85 -16.57
CA TYR A 89 -16.90 13.81 -17.58
C TYR A 89 -17.36 14.19 -18.99
N CYS A 90 -17.83 15.42 -19.19
CA CYS A 90 -18.38 15.91 -20.47
C CYS A 90 -19.32 14.90 -21.12
N MET A 91 -20.41 14.60 -20.42
CA MET A 91 -21.40 13.61 -20.83
C MET A 91 -22.81 14.09 -20.57
N PHE A 92 -23.81 13.45 -21.19
CA PHE A 92 -25.20 13.81 -20.99
C PHE A 92 -26.10 12.57 -20.99
N PRO A 93 -26.93 12.32 -19.95
CA PRO A 93 -27.89 11.22 -19.97
C PRO A 93 -29.00 11.50 -20.99
N VAL A 94 -29.23 10.55 -21.88
CA VAL A 94 -30.11 10.72 -23.05
C VAL A 94 -31.37 9.89 -22.99
N ASP A 95 -31.31 8.74 -22.31
CA ASP A 95 -32.46 7.87 -22.13
C ASP A 95 -32.31 7.02 -20.86
N LYS A 96 -33.43 6.66 -20.23
CA LYS A 96 -33.44 5.82 -19.02
C LYS A 96 -34.54 4.76 -19.11
N THR A 97 -34.19 3.51 -18.82
CA THR A 97 -35.13 2.41 -18.55
C THR A 97 -35.07 2.01 -17.07
N GLU A 98 -35.84 0.99 -16.65
CA GLU A 98 -35.81 0.48 -15.26
C GLU A 98 -34.40 0.03 -14.84
N ASP A 99 -33.67 -0.66 -15.73
CA ASP A 99 -32.38 -1.26 -15.42
C ASP A 99 -31.16 -0.60 -16.12
N SER A 100 -31.37 0.35 -17.05
CA SER A 100 -30.27 0.92 -17.82
C SER A 100 -30.37 2.42 -18.07
N LEU A 101 -29.23 3.09 -18.17
CA LEU A 101 -29.09 4.50 -18.49
C LEU A 101 -28.20 4.67 -19.73
N THR A 102 -28.76 5.26 -20.79
CA THR A 102 -28.02 5.60 -21.99
C THR A 102 -27.37 6.96 -21.80
N VAL A 103 -26.06 7.04 -21.99
CA VAL A 103 -25.29 8.26 -21.75
C VAL A 103 -24.48 8.63 -22.98
N ALA A 104 -24.67 9.84 -23.50
CA ALA A 104 -23.86 10.40 -24.57
C ALA A 104 -22.53 10.91 -24.00
N MET A 105 -21.42 10.41 -24.54
CA MET A 105 -20.07 10.71 -24.05
C MET A 105 -19.12 10.99 -25.22
N HIS A 106 -18.11 11.82 -24.98
CA HIS A 106 -17.06 12.05 -25.97
C HIS A 106 -16.07 10.88 -26.05
N ASP A 107 -15.66 10.34 -24.89
CA ASP A 107 -14.74 9.20 -24.79
C ASP A 107 -15.41 8.02 -24.06
N PRO A 108 -15.87 6.99 -24.79
CA PRO A 108 -16.45 5.79 -24.19
C PRO A 108 -15.42 4.83 -23.57
N ASN A 109 -14.11 5.07 -23.74
CA ASN A 109 -13.06 4.29 -23.06
C ASN A 109 -12.68 4.85 -21.70
N ASP A 110 -13.31 5.95 -21.26
CA ASP A 110 -13.17 6.46 -19.91
C ASP A 110 -13.88 5.52 -18.92
N LEU A 111 -13.19 4.43 -18.56
CA LEU A 111 -13.67 3.42 -17.63
C LEU A 111 -13.99 4.02 -16.25
N PHE A 112 -13.29 5.10 -15.85
CA PHE A 112 -13.56 5.80 -14.59
C PHE A 112 -14.90 6.53 -14.65
N ALA A 113 -15.20 7.23 -15.76
CA ALA A 113 -16.49 7.87 -15.95
C ALA A 113 -17.64 6.83 -15.96
N LEU A 114 -17.45 5.70 -16.63
CA LEU A 114 -18.45 4.62 -16.68
C LEU A 114 -18.66 3.96 -15.31
N ASP A 115 -17.60 3.72 -14.54
CA ASP A 115 -17.71 3.12 -13.21
C ASP A 115 -18.29 4.11 -12.17
N ASP A 116 -17.92 5.39 -12.24
CA ASP A 116 -18.53 6.44 -11.41
C ASP A 116 -20.02 6.60 -11.70
N LEU A 117 -20.44 6.51 -12.97
CA LEU A 117 -21.84 6.51 -13.36
C LEU A 117 -22.60 5.29 -12.84
N ARG A 118 -22.01 4.09 -12.95
CA ARG A 118 -22.59 2.85 -12.41
C ARG A 118 -22.76 2.95 -10.91
N LEU A 119 -21.78 3.50 -10.20
CA LEU A 119 -21.82 3.73 -8.76
C LEU A 119 -22.88 4.76 -8.37
N ALA A 120 -22.94 5.90 -9.08
CA ALA A 120 -23.86 6.98 -8.76
C ALA A 120 -25.33 6.63 -9.04
N THR A 121 -25.58 5.81 -10.06
CA THR A 121 -26.94 5.52 -10.53
C THR A 121 -27.44 4.12 -10.17
N SER A 122 -26.54 3.18 -9.87
CA SER A 122 -26.84 1.74 -9.73
C SER A 122 -27.51 1.11 -10.97
N LEU A 123 -27.37 1.73 -12.15
CA LEU A 123 -27.94 1.26 -13.43
C LEU A 123 -26.86 0.70 -14.36
N GLU A 124 -27.25 -0.16 -15.30
CA GLU A 124 -26.39 -0.55 -16.41
C GLU A 124 -26.18 0.65 -17.35
N ILE A 125 -24.93 1.09 -17.50
CA ILE A 125 -24.58 2.24 -18.36
C ILE A 125 -24.35 1.79 -19.79
N LYS A 126 -25.12 2.38 -20.72
CA LYS A 126 -25.00 2.18 -22.16
C LYS A 126 -24.38 3.44 -22.80
N PRO A 127 -23.06 3.46 -23.06
CA PRO A 127 -22.43 4.62 -23.67
C PRO A 127 -22.81 4.72 -25.14
N VAL A 128 -23.10 5.94 -25.59
CA VAL A 128 -23.21 6.32 -27.00
C VAL A 128 -22.24 7.46 -27.28
N MET A 129 -21.62 7.44 -28.46
CA MET A 129 -20.59 8.42 -28.80
C MET A 129 -21.23 9.70 -29.36
N ALA A 130 -20.84 10.87 -28.86
CA ALA A 130 -21.30 12.16 -29.36
C ALA A 130 -20.16 13.19 -29.41
N LEU A 131 -20.36 14.28 -30.15
CA LEU A 131 -19.37 15.35 -30.24
C LEU A 131 -19.32 16.14 -28.92
N GLN A 132 -18.10 16.38 -28.42
CA GLN A 132 -17.87 17.12 -27.18
C GLN A 132 -18.53 18.51 -27.17
N GLU A 133 -18.47 19.20 -28.32
CA GLU A 133 -19.06 20.53 -28.51
C GLU A 133 -20.59 20.49 -28.37
N ASP A 134 -21.24 19.46 -28.91
CA ASP A 134 -22.69 19.29 -28.83
C ASP A 134 -23.14 18.91 -27.41
N ILE A 135 -22.38 18.04 -26.73
CA ILE A 135 -22.63 17.68 -25.32
C ILE A 135 -22.55 18.95 -24.45
N THR A 136 -21.49 19.73 -24.62
CA THR A 136 -21.27 20.96 -23.84
C THR A 136 -22.36 21.99 -24.09
N ALA A 137 -22.76 22.19 -25.35
CA ALA A 137 -23.86 23.08 -25.70
C ALA A 137 -25.20 22.65 -25.09
N LEU A 138 -25.46 21.34 -25.04
CA LEU A 138 -26.68 20.79 -24.43
C LEU A 138 -26.69 20.97 -22.91
N ILE A 139 -25.56 20.76 -22.23
CA ILE A 139 -25.40 21.01 -20.79
C ILE A 139 -25.70 22.48 -20.47
N GLU A 140 -25.10 23.41 -21.21
CA GLU A 140 -25.33 24.86 -21.02
C GLU A 140 -26.77 25.28 -21.31
N LYS A 141 -27.45 24.60 -22.25
CA LYS A 141 -28.87 24.85 -22.54
C LYS A 141 -29.77 24.42 -21.39
N ILE A 142 -29.47 23.29 -20.74
CA ILE A 142 -30.34 22.64 -19.74
C ILE A 142 -30.10 23.18 -18.32
N PHE A 143 -28.85 23.50 -17.96
CA PHE A 143 -28.47 23.86 -16.58
C PHE A 143 -28.19 25.37 -16.38
N LYS A 144 -28.89 26.28 -17.09
CA LYS A 144 -28.69 27.73 -16.92
C LYS A 144 -28.98 28.20 -15.49
N LYS A 145 -28.06 28.96 -14.89
CA LYS A 145 -28.17 29.62 -13.57
C LYS A 145 -29.22 30.75 -13.57
N GLU A 146 -30.06 30.80 -12.53
CA GLU A 146 -30.73 32.04 -12.07
C GLU A 146 -29.69 32.90 -11.31
N GLU A 147 -29.58 34.18 -11.65
CA GLU A 147 -28.73 35.13 -10.92
C GLU A 147 -29.44 35.63 -9.64
N PRO A 148 -28.77 35.67 -8.47
CA PRO A 148 -29.32 36.28 -7.28
C PRO A 148 -29.24 37.81 -7.35
N VAL A 149 -30.39 38.46 -7.11
CA VAL A 149 -30.57 39.90 -6.97
C VAL A 149 -29.87 40.41 -5.71
N VAL A 150 -28.84 41.24 -5.86
CA VAL A 150 -28.30 42.08 -4.76
C VAL A 150 -28.25 43.54 -5.22
N GLN A 151 -28.88 44.42 -4.43
CA GLN A 151 -29.05 45.85 -4.70
C GLN A 151 -27.73 46.64 -4.64
N PRO A 152 -27.56 47.72 -5.44
CA PRO A 152 -26.30 48.48 -5.47
C PRO A 152 -26.29 49.65 -4.48
N ALA A 153 -25.19 49.81 -3.74
CA ALA A 153 -24.82 51.05 -3.06
C ALA A 153 -23.61 51.72 -3.75
N LYS A 154 -23.93 52.76 -4.53
CA LYS A 154 -23.17 53.97 -4.95
C LYS A 154 -21.62 53.93 -5.14
N ALA A 155 -21.26 53.79 -6.42
CA ALA A 155 -20.48 54.71 -7.28
C ALA A 155 -19.09 55.24 -6.88
N ALA A 156 -18.11 54.91 -7.73
CA ALA A 156 -17.25 55.92 -8.38
C ALA A 156 -16.98 55.49 -9.84
N LYS A 157 -17.30 56.37 -10.80
CA LYS A 157 -17.02 56.16 -12.23
C LYS A 157 -15.60 56.62 -12.55
N PRO A 158 -14.90 55.92 -13.47
CA PRO A 158 -14.01 56.59 -14.41
C PRO A 158 -14.51 56.43 -15.85
N GLN A 159 -14.03 57.36 -16.67
CA GLN A 159 -14.56 57.80 -17.94
C GLN A 159 -14.13 56.91 -19.12
N LYS A 160 -14.99 56.86 -20.16
CA LYS A 160 -14.65 56.40 -21.50
C LYS A 160 -13.82 57.46 -22.25
N LYS A 161 -12.76 57.04 -22.95
CA LYS A 161 -12.32 57.46 -24.31
C LYS A 161 -11.19 56.52 -24.78
N PHE A 162 -11.45 55.63 -25.74
CA PHE A 162 -11.14 55.72 -27.19
C PHE A 162 -9.69 55.33 -27.56
N PHE A 163 -9.48 54.16 -28.17
CA PHE A 163 -9.22 54.02 -29.63
C PHE A 163 -9.32 52.55 -30.09
N GLU A 164 -9.80 52.37 -31.31
CA GLU A 164 -9.88 51.14 -32.09
C GLU A 164 -8.52 50.75 -32.72
N SER A 165 -8.50 49.51 -33.25
CA SER A 165 -7.63 48.93 -34.29
C SER A 165 -6.38 48.16 -33.84
N GLY A 166 -6.28 46.93 -34.33
CA GLY A 166 -5.12 46.05 -34.20
C GLY A 166 -5.54 44.59 -34.01
N ALA A 167 -5.69 43.85 -35.11
CA ALA A 167 -5.77 42.39 -35.06
C ALA A 167 -4.39 41.85 -34.67
N GLU A 168 -4.26 41.37 -33.43
CA GLU A 168 -3.13 40.56 -33.01
C GLU A 168 -3.65 39.31 -32.30
N GLU A 169 -3.07 38.18 -32.67
CA GLU A 169 -3.40 36.83 -32.20
C GLU A 169 -3.38 36.76 -30.67
N HIS A 170 -4.53 36.43 -30.06
CA HIS A 170 -4.58 36.09 -28.65
C HIS A 170 -3.80 34.79 -28.41
N LYS A 171 -2.51 34.89 -28.06
CA LYS A 171 -1.80 33.82 -27.35
C LYS A 171 -2.52 33.58 -26.04
N SER A 172 -2.92 32.33 -25.82
CA SER A 172 -3.51 31.86 -24.57
C SER A 172 -2.65 32.28 -23.36
N ILE A 173 -3.26 33.02 -22.42
CA ILE A 173 -2.66 33.45 -21.15
C ILE A 173 -2.09 32.27 -20.34
N PHE A 174 -2.57 31.04 -20.58
CA PHE A 174 -2.08 29.83 -19.92
C PHE A 174 -0.81 29.23 -20.53
N LYS A 175 -0.24 29.82 -21.59
CA LYS A 175 1.04 29.38 -22.20
C LYS A 175 2.20 30.36 -22.02
N THR A 176 1.97 31.55 -21.49
CA THR A 176 3.03 32.57 -21.32
C THR A 176 3.89 32.23 -20.10
N LYS A 177 5.21 32.17 -20.28
CA LYS A 177 6.14 31.83 -19.18
C LYS A 177 6.27 33.03 -18.23
N ILE A 178 6.50 32.78 -16.93
CA ILE A 178 6.61 33.84 -15.92
C ILE A 178 7.69 34.88 -16.25
N GLY A 179 8.79 34.46 -16.89
CA GLY A 179 9.84 35.36 -17.35
C GLY A 179 9.35 36.36 -18.39
N GLU A 180 8.54 35.92 -19.35
CA GLU A 180 7.94 36.78 -20.38
C GLU A 180 6.94 37.75 -19.74
N ILE A 181 6.13 37.28 -18.78
CA ILE A 181 5.19 38.12 -18.03
C ILE A 181 5.92 39.24 -17.25
N LEU A 182 7.09 38.94 -16.68
CA LEU A 182 7.90 39.91 -15.94
C LEU A 182 8.59 40.93 -16.87
N VAL A 183 8.94 40.53 -18.10
CA VAL A 183 9.45 41.44 -19.14
C VAL A 183 8.34 42.34 -19.66
N ASP A 184 7.16 41.77 -19.97
CA ASP A 184 5.98 42.51 -20.45
C ASP A 184 5.46 43.52 -19.41
N ALA A 185 5.58 43.19 -18.11
CA ALA A 185 5.24 44.09 -17.00
C ALA A 185 6.29 45.20 -16.77
N GLY A 186 7.44 45.15 -17.46
CA GLY A 186 8.55 46.09 -17.29
C GLY A 186 9.33 45.91 -15.99
N THR A 187 9.14 44.79 -15.28
CA THR A 187 9.81 44.49 -14.00
C THR A 187 11.25 44.02 -14.21
N ILE A 188 11.52 43.34 -15.33
CA ILE A 188 12.88 42.94 -15.76
C ILE A 188 13.09 43.24 -17.24
N THR A 189 14.36 43.31 -17.64
CA THR A 189 14.78 43.39 -19.05
C THR A 189 14.99 42.00 -19.65
N GLU A 190 14.95 41.88 -20.98
CA GLU A 190 15.27 40.63 -21.68
C GLU A 190 16.69 40.13 -21.33
N ASP A 191 17.65 41.03 -21.16
CA ASP A 191 19.02 40.69 -20.77
C ASP A 191 19.09 40.06 -19.37
N GLN A 192 18.32 40.59 -18.40
CA GLN A 192 18.22 40.03 -17.05
C GLN A 192 17.53 38.66 -17.05
N LEU A 193 16.50 38.46 -17.88
CA LEU A 193 15.84 37.17 -18.04
C LEU A 193 16.80 36.12 -18.63
N ASN A 194 17.56 36.48 -19.66
CA ASN A 194 18.55 35.59 -20.28
C ASN A 194 19.65 35.19 -19.30
N ALA A 195 20.16 36.14 -18.50
CA ALA A 195 21.14 35.85 -17.45
C ALA A 195 20.59 34.87 -16.40
N ALA A 196 19.34 35.03 -15.98
CA ALA A 196 18.70 34.11 -15.03
C ALA A 196 18.45 32.72 -15.63
N LEU A 197 18.10 32.62 -16.91
CA LEU A 197 17.94 31.35 -17.63
C LEU A 197 19.27 30.60 -17.79
N GLU A 198 20.38 31.30 -18.01
CA GLU A 198 21.70 30.68 -18.01
C GLU A 198 22.05 30.07 -16.65
N ILE A 199 21.75 30.77 -15.56
CA ILE A 199 21.95 30.26 -14.19
C ILE A 199 21.07 29.03 -13.95
N GLN A 200 19.80 29.08 -14.37
CA GLN A 200 18.87 27.96 -14.27
C GLN A 200 19.36 26.73 -15.05
N SER A 201 19.93 26.93 -16.24
CA SER A 201 20.44 25.84 -17.07
C SER A 201 21.63 25.11 -16.44
N LYS A 202 22.44 25.81 -15.64
CA LYS A 202 23.63 25.26 -14.97
C LYS A 202 23.30 24.63 -13.61
N ASN A 203 22.37 25.22 -12.86
CA ASN A 203 22.15 24.90 -11.44
C ASN A 203 20.76 24.29 -11.16
N GLY A 204 19.84 24.27 -12.12
CA GLY A 204 18.43 23.94 -11.90
C GLY A 204 17.70 24.99 -11.06
N GLY A 205 16.50 24.66 -10.58
CA GLY A 205 15.67 25.52 -9.73
C GLY A 205 14.60 26.33 -10.48
N PHE A 206 13.80 27.11 -9.73
CA PHE A 206 12.73 27.93 -10.30
C PHE A 206 13.26 29.30 -10.76
N ILE A 207 12.91 29.70 -11.99
CA ILE A 207 13.39 30.95 -12.58
C ILE A 207 13.04 32.18 -11.74
N GLY A 208 11.87 32.20 -11.09
CA GLY A 208 11.44 33.28 -10.20
C GLY A 208 12.33 33.45 -8.97
N GLU A 209 12.76 32.34 -8.35
CA GLU A 209 13.67 32.38 -7.19
C GLU A 209 15.06 32.88 -7.59
N ILE A 210 15.53 32.50 -8.78
CA ILE A 210 16.81 32.98 -9.34
C ILE A 210 16.74 34.48 -9.60
N LEU A 211 15.65 34.97 -10.21
CA LEU A 211 15.44 36.40 -10.47
C LEU A 211 15.43 37.24 -9.17
N VAL A 212 14.86 36.70 -8.09
CA VAL A 212 14.89 37.36 -6.77
C VAL A 212 16.29 37.32 -6.14
N LYS A 213 16.99 36.18 -6.24
CA LYS A 213 18.31 36.00 -5.64
C LYS A 213 19.39 36.89 -6.27
N GLU A 214 19.32 37.09 -7.59
CA GLU A 214 20.21 37.99 -8.32
C GLU A 214 19.80 39.47 -8.19
N GLY A 215 18.71 39.76 -7.48
CA GLY A 215 18.23 41.12 -7.22
C GLY A 215 17.56 41.79 -8.42
N PHE A 216 17.14 41.02 -9.43
CA PHE A 216 16.46 41.54 -10.61
C PHE A 216 14.97 41.82 -10.37
N VAL A 217 14.34 41.11 -9.44
CA VAL A 217 12.93 41.26 -9.06
C VAL A 217 12.80 41.24 -7.54
N ASP A 218 11.99 42.12 -6.97
CA ASP A 218 11.61 41.99 -5.56
C ASP A 218 10.53 40.92 -5.36
N LYS A 219 10.47 40.30 -4.18
CA LYS A 219 9.50 39.22 -3.91
C LYS A 219 8.05 39.65 -4.17
N ALA A 220 7.70 40.89 -3.85
CA ALA A 220 6.34 41.39 -4.01
C ALA A 220 5.93 41.47 -5.50
N ALA A 221 6.81 41.92 -6.38
CA ALA A 221 6.59 41.98 -7.82
C ALA A 221 6.54 40.60 -8.46
N LEU A 222 7.28 39.62 -7.93
CA LEU A 222 7.19 38.22 -8.35
C LEU A 222 5.82 37.62 -8.01
N TYR A 223 5.38 37.72 -6.75
CA TYR A 223 4.09 37.14 -6.31
C TYR A 223 2.88 37.84 -6.95
N ASN A 224 2.96 39.16 -7.19
CA ASN A 224 1.94 39.89 -7.96
C ASN A 224 1.82 39.37 -9.41
N SER A 225 2.94 39.00 -10.03
CA SER A 225 2.93 38.41 -11.37
C SER A 225 2.40 36.97 -11.37
N LEU A 226 2.78 36.17 -10.37
CA LEU A 226 2.30 34.79 -10.19
C LEU A 226 0.79 34.72 -9.93
N GLN A 227 0.23 35.63 -9.13
CA GLN A 227 -1.22 35.72 -8.90
C GLN A 227 -1.99 35.93 -10.21
N LYS A 228 -1.49 36.77 -11.10
CA LYS A 228 -2.09 37.01 -12.43
C LYS A 228 -1.96 35.81 -13.35
N GLN A 229 -0.81 35.15 -13.35
CA GLN A 229 -0.56 33.98 -14.19
C GLN A 229 -1.40 32.77 -13.76
N MET A 230 -1.50 32.53 -12.45
CA MET A 230 -2.16 31.36 -11.88
C MET A 230 -3.66 31.59 -11.66
N ASN A 231 -4.14 32.83 -11.76
CA ASN A 231 -5.50 33.25 -11.42
C ASN A 231 -5.91 32.85 -9.98
N VAL A 232 -4.96 32.95 -9.04
CA VAL A 232 -5.15 32.61 -7.62
C VAL A 232 -4.68 33.79 -6.77
N SER A 233 -5.46 34.15 -5.74
CA SER A 233 -5.11 35.28 -4.87
C SER A 233 -3.86 35.02 -4.04
N PHE A 234 -2.95 35.99 -3.97
CA PHE A 234 -1.80 35.95 -3.07
C PHE A 234 -2.20 36.42 -1.67
N ILE A 235 -1.69 35.74 -0.64
CA ILE A 235 -1.83 36.13 0.76
C ILE A 235 -0.45 36.23 1.39
N ASP A 236 -0.20 37.38 2.02
CA ASP A 236 0.98 37.59 2.85
C ASP A 236 0.66 37.14 4.28
N LEU A 237 1.45 36.19 4.78
CA LEU A 237 1.27 35.57 6.09
C LEU A 237 2.10 36.27 7.18
N GLU A 238 2.92 37.26 6.82
CA GLU A 238 3.78 37.97 7.77
C GLU A 238 2.97 38.73 8.83
N GLY A 239 3.18 38.39 10.10
CA GLY A 239 2.49 39.04 11.24
C GLY A 239 1.02 38.67 11.41
N MET A 240 0.49 37.73 10.63
CA MET A 240 -0.89 37.26 10.75
C MET A 240 -1.04 36.30 11.95
N ASP A 241 -2.05 36.52 12.80
CA ASP A 241 -2.38 35.62 13.91
C ASP A 241 -3.58 34.75 13.55
N ILE A 242 -3.31 33.52 13.15
CA ILE A 242 -4.32 32.55 12.72
C ILE A 242 -4.77 31.74 13.94
N PRO A 243 -6.09 31.62 14.21
CA PRO A 243 -6.57 30.81 15.32
C PRO A 243 -6.09 29.36 15.21
N THR A 244 -5.59 28.80 16.31
CA THR A 244 -5.07 27.42 16.35
C THR A 244 -6.13 26.39 15.94
N GLU A 245 -7.41 26.67 16.19
CA GLU A 245 -8.54 25.83 15.78
C GLU A 245 -8.66 25.73 14.25
N VAL A 246 -8.32 26.79 13.52
CA VAL A 246 -8.32 26.83 12.05
C VAL A 246 -7.12 26.07 11.50
N VAL A 247 -5.93 26.29 12.06
CA VAL A 247 -4.70 25.56 11.67
C VAL A 247 -4.87 24.04 11.86
N LYS A 248 -5.56 23.63 12.94
CA LYS A 248 -5.83 22.21 13.26
C LYS A 248 -6.85 21.52 12.38
N LEU A 249 -7.55 22.24 11.50
CA LEU A 249 -8.42 21.60 10.50
C LEU A 249 -7.61 20.68 9.57
N VAL A 250 -6.32 20.96 9.40
CA VAL A 250 -5.40 20.14 8.62
C VAL A 250 -4.32 19.57 9.53
N SER A 251 -4.03 18.28 9.39
CA SER A 251 -2.96 17.63 10.17
C SER A 251 -1.58 18.18 9.82
N ASP A 252 -0.67 18.24 10.80
CA ASP A 252 0.75 18.63 10.61
C ASP A 252 1.41 17.87 9.45
N THR A 253 1.12 16.57 9.34
CA THR A 253 1.64 15.72 8.27
C THR A 253 1.22 16.19 6.88
N ILE A 254 -0.06 16.53 6.69
CA ILE A 254 -0.59 17.02 5.40
C ILE A 254 -0.09 18.43 5.13
N ALA A 255 -0.12 19.30 6.16
CA ALA A 255 0.35 20.67 6.10
C ALA A 255 1.83 20.77 5.70
N ARG A 256 2.70 19.92 6.26
CA ARG A 256 4.13 19.86 5.91
C ARG A 256 4.39 19.14 4.59
N LYS A 257 3.66 18.07 4.28
CA LYS A 257 3.81 17.33 3.01
C LYS A 257 3.53 18.22 1.81
N TYR A 258 2.48 19.04 1.88
CA TYR A 258 2.07 19.92 0.78
C TYR A 258 2.44 21.40 0.99
N ARG A 259 3.16 21.71 2.08
CA ARG A 259 3.57 23.08 2.47
C ARG A 259 2.42 24.08 2.35
N LEU A 260 1.44 23.89 3.24
CA LEU A 260 0.23 24.70 3.29
C LEU A 260 -0.26 24.90 4.73
N VAL A 261 -1.06 25.93 4.93
CA VAL A 261 -1.70 26.23 6.21
C VAL A 261 -3.11 26.81 6.00
N PRO A 262 -4.15 26.30 6.69
CA PRO A 262 -5.47 26.93 6.70
C PRO A 262 -5.40 28.31 7.35
N VAL A 263 -5.99 29.32 6.70
CA VAL A 263 -5.97 30.71 7.19
C VAL A 263 -7.33 31.17 7.70
N GLU A 264 -8.42 30.66 7.12
CA GLU A 264 -9.77 31.09 7.46
C GLU A 264 -10.76 29.96 7.16
N LYS A 265 -11.78 29.80 8.01
CA LYS A 265 -12.92 28.89 7.78
C LYS A 265 -14.19 29.72 7.66
N ASP A 266 -14.94 29.51 6.58
CA ASP A 266 -16.25 30.11 6.35
C ASP A 266 -17.26 29.02 5.95
N GLY A 267 -18.11 28.62 6.91
CA GLY A 267 -19.10 27.57 6.73
C GLY A 267 -18.50 26.22 6.29
N MET A 268 -18.84 25.79 5.07
CA MET A 268 -18.32 24.58 4.42
C MET A 268 -17.08 24.83 3.56
N SER A 269 -16.50 26.04 3.58
CA SER A 269 -15.29 26.38 2.82
C SER A 269 -14.13 26.75 3.74
N ILE A 270 -12.91 26.42 3.36
CA ILE A 270 -11.68 26.86 4.03
C ILE A 270 -10.75 27.54 3.03
N LYS A 271 -10.22 28.70 3.42
CA LYS A 271 -9.13 29.35 2.70
C LYS A 271 -7.82 28.75 3.18
N VAL A 272 -6.98 28.33 2.24
CA VAL A 272 -5.71 27.66 2.55
C VAL A 272 -4.59 28.38 1.83
N ALA A 273 -3.61 28.86 2.59
CA ALA A 273 -2.37 29.40 2.05
C ALA A 273 -1.45 28.24 1.65
N MET A 274 -0.99 28.22 0.40
CA MET A 274 -0.28 27.10 -0.22
C MET A 274 0.95 27.60 -0.97
N SER A 275 2.05 26.85 -0.91
CA SER A 275 3.21 27.12 -1.75
C SER A 275 2.97 26.85 -3.23
N ASP A 276 2.08 25.89 -3.53
CA ASP A 276 1.66 25.55 -4.91
C ASP A 276 0.13 25.36 -4.99
N PRO A 277 -0.62 26.45 -5.27
CA PRO A 277 -2.06 26.42 -5.47
C PRO A 277 -2.56 25.63 -6.69
N LEU A 278 -1.68 25.24 -7.63
CA LEU A 278 -2.07 24.47 -8.82
C LEU A 278 -1.95 22.96 -8.58
N ASN A 279 -1.45 22.55 -7.42
CA ASN A 279 -1.36 21.15 -7.06
C ASN A 279 -2.75 20.59 -6.69
N ILE A 280 -3.43 20.08 -7.72
CA ILE A 280 -4.77 19.48 -7.60
C ILE A 280 -4.81 18.36 -6.56
N PHE A 281 -3.76 17.54 -6.46
CA PHE A 281 -3.69 16.46 -5.46
C PHE A 281 -3.70 16.97 -4.02
N SER A 282 -3.02 18.08 -3.75
CA SER A 282 -3.03 18.69 -2.41
C SER A 282 -4.40 19.27 -2.05
N ILE A 283 -5.12 19.82 -3.04
CA ILE A 283 -6.48 20.34 -2.88
C ILE A 283 -7.46 19.19 -2.63
N ASP A 284 -7.36 18.09 -3.39
CA ASP A 284 -8.24 16.93 -3.23
C ASP A 284 -7.98 16.20 -1.91
N ASP A 285 -6.72 16.01 -1.51
CA ASP A 285 -6.37 15.45 -0.19
C ASP A 285 -6.90 16.32 0.95
N LEU A 286 -6.87 17.64 0.80
CA LEU A 286 -7.46 18.58 1.76
C LEU A 286 -8.99 18.47 1.79
N ARG A 287 -9.67 18.39 0.64
CA ARG A 287 -11.12 18.16 0.59
C ARG A 287 -11.51 16.86 1.27
N LEU A 288 -10.79 15.77 1.00
CA LEU A 288 -11.04 14.46 1.58
C LEU A 288 -10.79 14.43 3.09
N SER A 289 -9.73 15.08 3.55
CA SER A 289 -9.38 15.09 4.98
C SER A 289 -10.23 16.03 5.81
N THR A 290 -10.68 17.15 5.22
CA THR A 290 -11.43 18.20 5.95
C THR A 290 -12.94 18.15 5.72
N GLY A 291 -13.41 17.50 4.65
CA GLY A 291 -14.81 17.50 4.23
C GLY A 291 -15.31 18.87 3.72
N MET A 292 -14.41 19.84 3.50
CA MET A 292 -14.74 21.23 3.17
C MET A 292 -14.25 21.60 1.78
N GLU A 293 -14.90 22.60 1.16
CA GLU A 293 -14.44 23.22 -0.07
C GLU A 293 -13.15 24.00 0.18
N ILE A 294 -12.14 23.80 -0.66
CA ILE A 294 -10.83 24.43 -0.50
C ILE A 294 -10.73 25.61 -1.45
N ILE A 295 -10.48 26.79 -0.88
CA ILE A 295 -10.17 28.03 -1.60
C ILE A 295 -8.65 28.22 -1.51
N PRO A 296 -7.88 27.86 -2.53
CA PRO A 296 -6.43 27.97 -2.48
C PRO A 296 -5.98 29.43 -2.60
N LEU A 297 -4.97 29.81 -1.83
CA LEU A 297 -4.30 31.11 -1.85
C LEU A 297 -2.80 30.88 -2.00
N LEU A 298 -2.13 31.65 -2.86
CA LEU A 298 -0.69 31.58 -3.03
C LEU A 298 0.00 32.26 -1.84
N ALA A 299 1.00 31.62 -1.22
CA ALA A 299 1.80 32.23 -0.15
C ALA A 299 3.29 31.88 -0.25
N ASP A 300 4.13 32.67 0.42
CA ASP A 300 5.57 32.40 0.50
C ASP A 300 5.83 31.14 1.35
N PRO A 301 6.51 30.11 0.81
CA PRO A 301 6.82 28.88 1.54
C PRO A 301 7.50 29.13 2.90
N ALA A 302 8.37 30.14 2.98
CA ALA A 302 9.09 30.45 4.22
C ALA A 302 8.13 30.96 5.31
N GLN A 303 7.10 31.71 4.92
CA GLN A 303 6.10 32.21 5.88
C GLN A 303 5.16 31.08 6.33
N ILE A 304 4.82 30.15 5.42
CA ILE A 304 4.05 28.95 5.77
C ILE A 304 4.81 28.13 6.82
N ASP A 305 6.09 27.86 6.58
CA ASP A 305 6.93 27.07 7.49
C ASP A 305 7.01 27.71 8.90
N ILE A 306 7.15 29.05 9.00
CA ILE A 306 7.15 29.78 10.28
C ILE A 306 5.84 29.57 11.04
N ILE A 307 4.68 29.63 10.37
CA ILE A 307 3.38 29.43 11.01
C ILE A 307 3.21 27.97 11.44
N LEU A 308 3.63 27.01 10.62
CA LEU A 308 3.59 25.59 10.97
C LEU A 308 4.45 25.31 12.21
N ASP A 309 5.66 25.87 12.28
CA ASP A 309 6.52 25.70 13.45
C ASP A 309 5.91 26.36 14.69
N LYS A 310 5.40 27.60 14.58
CA LYS A 310 4.71 28.29 15.69
C LYS A 310 3.52 27.50 16.26
N HIS A 311 2.70 26.87 15.42
CA HIS A 311 1.47 26.19 15.85
C HIS A 311 1.65 24.70 16.16
N PHE A 312 2.66 24.03 15.58
CA PHE A 312 2.90 22.59 15.79
C PHE A 312 4.10 22.28 16.73
N GLU A 313 5.03 23.22 16.99
CA GLU A 313 6.11 23.02 17.99
C GLU A 313 5.63 23.11 19.44
N VAL A 314 4.47 23.73 19.71
CA VAL A 314 3.88 23.79 21.07
C VAL A 314 3.54 22.38 21.61
N ILE A 315 3.59 21.34 20.78
CA ILE A 315 3.35 19.93 21.16
C ILE A 315 4.66 19.20 21.59
N GLN A 316 5.84 19.80 21.41
CA GLN A 316 7.13 19.17 21.74
C GLN A 316 7.53 19.30 23.22
N GLU A 317 7.08 20.33 23.94
CA GLU A 317 7.43 20.50 25.37
C GLU A 317 6.57 19.68 26.33
N THR A 318 5.38 19.23 25.93
CA THR A 318 4.54 18.33 26.76
C THR A 318 4.88 16.84 26.60
N LYS A 319 5.76 16.48 25.66
CA LYS A 319 6.10 15.07 25.35
C LYS A 319 7.45 14.58 25.91
N LYS A 320 8.20 15.40 26.65
CA LYS A 320 9.58 15.08 27.07
C LYS A 320 9.80 14.65 28.52
N VAL A 321 8.76 14.28 29.28
CA VAL A 321 8.94 13.84 30.70
C VAL A 321 8.33 12.48 31.06
N ILE A 322 7.74 11.70 30.14
CA ILE A 322 7.18 10.39 30.52
C ILE A 322 7.73 9.29 29.62
N GLU A 323 8.98 8.94 29.90
CA GLU A 323 9.61 7.69 29.46
C GLU A 323 8.96 6.50 30.16
N GLU A 324 8.46 5.59 29.32
CA GLU A 324 8.80 4.17 29.36
C GLU A 324 8.84 3.50 30.75
N GLN A 325 7.66 3.22 31.32
CA GLN A 325 7.37 1.95 32.03
C GLN A 325 5.92 1.81 32.57
N GLN A 326 5.05 2.83 32.44
CA GLN A 326 3.67 2.81 32.99
C GLN A 326 2.51 2.62 31.98
N LYS A 327 2.78 2.49 30.67
CA LYS A 327 1.77 2.57 29.59
C LYS A 327 0.62 1.54 29.60
N THR A 328 0.75 0.38 30.23
CA THR A 328 -0.34 -0.62 30.19
C THR A 328 -1.50 -0.30 31.13
N ALA A 329 -1.23 0.29 32.30
CA ALA A 329 -2.28 0.62 33.27
C ALA A 329 -3.11 1.83 32.79
N ASP A 330 -2.46 2.84 32.22
CA ASP A 330 -3.13 4.05 31.71
C ASP A 330 -4.05 3.74 30.52
N LEU A 331 -3.61 2.85 29.61
CA LEU A 331 -4.45 2.39 28.49
C LEU A 331 -5.66 1.59 28.97
N GLU A 332 -5.54 0.81 30.04
CA GLU A 332 -6.69 0.08 30.61
C GLU A 332 -7.70 1.01 31.28
N GLU A 333 -7.22 2.08 31.94
CA GLU A 333 -8.09 3.10 32.51
C GLU A 333 -8.78 3.95 31.44
N GLU A 334 -8.07 4.32 30.36
CA GLU A 334 -8.66 5.00 29.20
C GLU A 334 -9.68 4.13 28.48
N MET A 335 -9.40 2.83 28.31
CA MET A 335 -10.38 1.89 27.76
C MET A 335 -11.63 1.79 28.62
N LYS A 336 -11.50 1.80 29.95
CA LYS A 336 -12.65 1.76 30.84
C LYS A 336 -13.54 2.99 30.66
N LYS A 337 -12.95 4.19 30.53
CA LYS A 337 -13.68 5.43 30.24
C LYS A 337 -14.37 5.40 28.88
N VAL A 338 -13.68 4.93 27.84
CA VAL A 338 -14.28 4.76 26.50
C VAL A 338 -15.41 3.73 26.53
N ASN A 339 -15.28 2.65 27.30
CA ASN A 339 -16.35 1.65 27.45
C ASN A 339 -17.56 2.21 28.19
N GLU A 340 -17.34 3.08 29.19
CA GLU A 340 -18.41 3.81 29.88
C GLU A 340 -19.09 4.80 28.92
N GLU A 341 -18.34 5.55 28.10
CA GLU A 341 -18.89 6.43 27.04
C GLU A 341 -19.75 5.64 26.04
N ILE A 342 -19.24 4.49 25.56
CA ILE A 342 -19.97 3.60 24.63
C ILE A 342 -21.23 3.01 25.28
N ALA A 343 -21.16 2.59 26.54
CA ALA A 343 -22.31 2.03 27.24
C ALA A 343 -23.43 3.07 27.46
N VAL A 344 -23.07 4.35 27.64
CA VAL A 344 -24.04 5.46 27.73
C VAL A 344 -24.67 5.74 26.36
N GLU A 345 -23.89 5.83 25.28
CA GLU A 345 -24.43 5.99 23.91
C GLU A 345 -25.35 4.83 23.51
N ILE A 346 -25.02 3.60 23.90
CA ILE A 346 -25.84 2.41 23.63
C ILE A 346 -27.15 2.40 24.46
N GLY A 347 -27.12 2.96 25.68
CA GLY A 347 -28.28 3.05 26.56
C GLY A 347 -29.30 4.12 26.14
N GLU A 348 -28.88 5.12 25.36
CA GLU A 348 -29.76 6.16 24.82
C GLU A 348 -30.41 5.78 23.47
N ALA A 349 -29.96 4.69 22.83
CA ALA A 349 -30.49 4.15 21.58
C ALA A 349 -31.46 2.96 21.77
N GLU A 350 -32.35 3.04 22.77
CA GLU A 350 -33.51 2.16 22.90
C GLU A 350 -34.67 2.73 22.08
N ASP A 351 -34.64 2.50 20.76
CA ASP A 351 -35.77 2.46 19.80
C ASP A 351 -35.28 2.96 18.43
N GLU A 352 -34.83 2.04 17.56
CA GLU A 352 -35.03 2.02 16.08
C GLU A 352 -34.03 1.02 15.44
N ASP A 353 -34.58 0.03 14.70
CA ASP A 353 -33.82 -0.86 13.82
C ASP A 353 -33.59 -0.16 12.46
N ASP A 354 -32.37 -0.35 11.92
CA ASP A 354 -31.93 -0.22 10.53
C ASP A 354 -32.06 1.14 9.82
N ASP A 355 -31.14 2.06 10.12
CA ASP A 355 -30.23 2.70 9.14
C ASP A 355 -29.28 3.66 9.87
N ILE A 356 -27.97 3.36 9.89
CA ILE A 356 -26.98 4.28 10.48
C ILE A 356 -26.66 5.36 9.44
N ASP A 357 -27.06 6.60 9.71
CA ASP A 357 -26.63 7.77 8.95
C ASP A 357 -25.09 7.89 9.01
N ILE A 358 -24.45 8.00 7.86
CA ILE A 358 -22.98 8.03 7.72
C ILE A 358 -22.38 9.24 8.45
N ASN A 359 -23.19 10.26 8.74
CA ASN A 359 -22.76 11.45 9.48
C ASN A 359 -22.55 11.22 10.99
N ASP A 360 -23.12 10.16 11.58
CA ASP A 360 -22.88 9.79 13.00
C ASP A 360 -21.61 8.96 13.21
N ILE A 361 -20.90 8.62 12.12
CA ILE A 361 -19.65 7.85 12.17
C ILE A 361 -18.46 8.70 12.68
N GLN A 362 -18.71 9.98 13.04
CA GLN A 362 -17.79 10.81 13.81
C GLN A 362 -17.84 10.54 15.33
N ASN A 363 -18.41 9.43 15.80
CA ASN A 363 -18.34 9.03 17.20
C ASN A 363 -16.87 8.92 17.68
N ALA A 364 -16.47 9.88 18.51
CA ALA A 364 -15.18 9.90 19.20
C ALA A 364 -14.87 8.58 19.94
N PRO A 365 -15.85 7.86 20.54
CA PRO A 365 -15.56 6.63 21.28
C PRO A 365 -15.08 5.45 20.41
N ILE A 366 -15.73 5.16 19.27
CA ILE A 366 -15.33 4.04 18.39
C ILE A 366 -13.97 4.32 17.74
N VAL A 367 -13.72 5.57 17.36
CA VAL A 367 -12.41 5.99 16.83
C VAL A 367 -11.30 5.76 17.88
N LYS A 368 -11.52 6.21 19.13
CA LYS A 368 -10.59 5.97 20.25
C LYS A 368 -10.40 4.47 20.48
N MET A 369 -11.48 3.69 20.52
CA MET A 369 -11.45 2.25 20.76
C MET A 369 -10.59 1.50 19.72
N VAL A 370 -10.76 1.79 18.43
CA VAL A 370 -9.93 1.18 17.37
C VAL A 370 -8.46 1.58 17.53
N ASN A 371 -8.17 2.86 17.79
CA ASN A 371 -6.79 3.33 18.00
C ASN A 371 -6.14 2.68 19.22
N ILE A 372 -6.87 2.56 20.34
CA ILE A 372 -6.38 1.91 21.55
C ILE A 372 -6.16 0.41 21.29
N THR A 373 -7.08 -0.24 20.58
CA THR A 373 -6.94 -1.67 20.20
C THR A 373 -5.66 -1.91 19.38
N LEU A 374 -5.41 -1.07 18.36
CA LEU A 374 -4.18 -1.13 17.55
C LEU A 374 -2.92 -0.89 18.40
N ASN A 375 -2.93 0.16 19.24
CA ASN A 375 -1.81 0.49 20.12
C ASN A 375 -1.52 -0.62 21.15
N LYS A 376 -2.56 -1.20 21.75
CA LYS A 376 -2.46 -2.30 22.72
C LYS A 376 -1.89 -3.54 22.05
N ALA A 377 -2.34 -3.88 20.84
CA ALA A 377 -1.81 -5.01 20.09
C ALA A 377 -0.32 -4.85 19.76
N ILE A 378 0.10 -3.67 19.29
CA ILE A 378 1.50 -3.39 18.96
C ILE A 378 2.38 -3.38 20.22
N THR A 379 1.92 -2.77 21.30
CA THR A 379 2.64 -2.75 22.60
C THR A 379 2.76 -4.15 23.19
N ALA A 380 1.74 -4.99 23.02
CA ALA A 380 1.76 -6.39 23.44
C ALA A 380 2.61 -7.30 22.55
N GLY A 381 3.14 -6.81 21.42
CA GLY A 381 3.93 -7.59 20.47
C GLY A 381 3.10 -8.62 19.69
N ALA A 382 1.82 -8.33 19.43
CA ALA A 382 0.94 -9.20 18.65
C ALA A 382 1.35 -9.23 17.18
N SER A 383 1.21 -10.39 16.52
CA SER A 383 1.37 -10.52 15.06
C SER A 383 0.08 -10.27 14.30
N ASP A 384 -1.06 -10.60 14.90
CA ASP A 384 -2.37 -10.47 14.28
C ASP A 384 -3.39 -10.02 15.34
N ILE A 385 -4.35 -9.19 14.93
CA ILE A 385 -5.54 -8.83 15.69
C ILE A 385 -6.72 -9.52 15.02
N HIS A 386 -7.52 -10.23 15.80
CA HIS A 386 -8.74 -10.89 15.37
C HIS A 386 -9.93 -10.18 16.03
N ILE A 387 -10.87 -9.68 15.24
CA ILE A 387 -12.15 -9.14 15.70
C ILE A 387 -13.23 -10.05 15.12
N GLU A 388 -13.89 -10.82 15.99
CA GLU A 388 -14.75 -11.92 15.58
C GLU A 388 -16.14 -11.76 16.19
N PRO A 389 -17.18 -11.57 15.36
CA PRO A 389 -18.55 -11.57 15.85
C PRO A 389 -19.03 -12.99 16.17
N SER A 390 -19.72 -13.13 17.29
CA SER A 390 -20.46 -14.32 17.72
C SER A 390 -21.96 -14.01 17.70
N GLU A 391 -22.78 -14.96 18.16
CA GLU A 391 -24.23 -14.77 18.27
C GLU A 391 -24.60 -13.57 19.17
N ASP A 392 -23.97 -13.46 20.34
CA ASP A 392 -24.34 -12.45 21.35
C ASP A 392 -23.29 -11.33 21.54
N ASP A 393 -22.08 -11.49 21.01
CA ASP A 393 -20.95 -10.61 21.33
C ASP A 393 -19.94 -10.45 20.19
N ILE A 394 -18.92 -9.64 20.46
CA ILE A 394 -17.72 -9.49 19.65
C ILE A 394 -16.52 -9.89 20.51
N ASN A 395 -15.76 -10.89 20.08
CA ASN A 395 -14.52 -11.31 20.72
C ASN A 395 -13.31 -10.71 19.98
N ILE A 396 -12.48 -9.94 20.70
CA ILE A 396 -11.21 -9.43 20.18
C ILE A 396 -10.04 -10.21 20.79
N ARG A 397 -9.31 -10.91 19.92
CA ARG A 397 -8.18 -11.77 20.28
C ARG A 397 -6.90 -11.30 19.60
N PHE A 398 -5.80 -11.28 20.34
CA PHE A 398 -4.49 -11.00 19.77
C PHE A 398 -3.72 -12.30 19.58
N ARG A 399 -3.03 -12.44 18.45
CA ARG A 399 -2.03 -13.50 18.27
C ARG A 399 -0.71 -13.04 18.86
N ILE A 400 -0.42 -13.44 20.09
CA ILE A 400 0.83 -13.12 20.79
C ILE A 400 1.66 -14.39 20.87
N ASP A 401 2.90 -14.33 20.38
CA ASP A 401 3.81 -15.47 20.34
C ASP A 401 3.21 -16.75 19.71
N GLY A 402 2.36 -16.56 18.69
CA GLY A 402 1.72 -17.64 17.94
C GLY A 402 0.39 -18.15 18.52
N GLN A 403 0.03 -17.78 19.75
CA GLN A 403 -1.23 -18.16 20.39
C GLN A 403 -2.25 -17.04 20.37
N LEU A 404 -3.53 -17.41 20.19
CA LEU A 404 -4.65 -16.48 20.33
C LEU A 404 -4.93 -16.28 21.82
N VAL A 405 -4.87 -15.03 22.25
CA VAL A 405 -5.19 -14.60 23.61
C VAL A 405 -6.40 -13.69 23.53
N GLU A 406 -7.49 -14.09 24.19
CA GLU A 406 -8.66 -13.23 24.36
C GLU A 406 -8.27 -12.00 25.17
N THR A 407 -8.50 -10.82 24.59
CA THR A 407 -8.05 -9.56 25.17
C THR A 407 -9.22 -8.69 25.57
N MET A 408 -10.29 -8.67 24.75
CA MET A 408 -11.47 -7.86 24.98
C MET A 408 -12.71 -8.57 24.46
N ARG A 409 -13.86 -8.28 25.08
CA ARG A 409 -15.18 -8.73 24.66
C ARG A 409 -16.14 -7.54 24.72
N TYR A 410 -16.95 -7.37 23.69
CA TYR A 410 -17.87 -6.24 23.56
C TYR A 410 -19.27 -6.72 23.17
N ASP A 411 -20.25 -5.87 23.41
CA ASP A 411 -21.63 -6.08 22.96
C ASP A 411 -21.70 -6.07 21.43
N ARG A 412 -22.58 -6.92 20.85
CA ARG A 412 -22.75 -7.02 19.40
C ARG A 412 -23.18 -5.71 18.74
N LYS A 413 -23.85 -4.81 19.46
CA LYS A 413 -24.34 -3.52 18.93
C LYS A 413 -23.23 -2.65 18.31
N ILE A 414 -21.99 -2.76 18.79
CA ILE A 414 -20.88 -1.94 18.26
C ILE A 414 -20.21 -2.55 17.01
N LEU A 415 -20.67 -3.70 16.52
CA LEU A 415 -20.03 -4.40 15.40
C LEU A 415 -20.04 -3.55 14.13
N SER A 416 -21.21 -3.04 13.75
CA SER A 416 -21.39 -2.22 12.56
C SER A 416 -20.47 -0.98 12.55
N PRO A 417 -20.46 -0.12 13.58
CA PRO A 417 -19.56 1.04 13.61
C PRO A 417 -18.08 0.65 13.72
N LEU A 418 -17.74 -0.44 14.42
CA LEU A 418 -16.36 -0.94 14.51
C LEU A 418 -15.84 -1.38 13.13
N VAL A 419 -16.64 -2.14 12.39
CA VAL A 419 -16.30 -2.60 11.04
C VAL A 419 -16.20 -1.43 10.08
N ALA A 420 -17.15 -0.50 10.10
CA ALA A 420 -17.12 0.71 9.28
C ALA A 420 -15.83 1.52 9.55
N ARG A 421 -15.46 1.73 10.82
CA ARG A 421 -14.24 2.44 11.18
C ARG A 421 -12.98 1.76 10.64
N VAL A 422 -12.87 0.44 10.73
CA VAL A 422 -11.73 -0.29 10.18
C VAL A 422 -11.71 -0.20 8.65
N LYS A 423 -12.86 -0.31 7.99
CA LYS A 423 -12.96 -0.18 6.53
C LYS A 423 -12.52 1.20 6.04
N ILE A 424 -12.94 2.27 6.72
CA ILE A 424 -12.54 3.65 6.41
C ILE A 424 -11.02 3.81 6.45
N ILE A 425 -10.38 3.44 7.56
CA ILE A 425 -8.94 3.63 7.72
C ILE A 425 -8.08 2.74 6.81
N SER A 426 -8.68 1.68 6.24
CA SER A 426 -8.02 0.74 5.33
C SER A 426 -8.38 0.94 3.85
N GLY A 427 -9.22 1.94 3.53
CA GLY A 427 -9.62 2.28 2.17
C GLY A 427 -10.58 1.27 1.53
N LEU A 428 -11.41 0.61 2.34
CA LEU A 428 -12.36 -0.43 1.91
C LEU A 428 -13.78 0.11 1.73
N ASN A 429 -14.60 -0.58 0.94
CA ASN A 429 -15.98 -0.22 0.68
C ASN A 429 -16.88 -0.61 1.87
N ILE A 430 -17.47 0.40 2.52
CA ILE A 430 -18.35 0.24 3.70
C ILE A 430 -19.69 -0.39 3.34
N ALA A 431 -20.24 -0.02 2.17
CA ALA A 431 -21.54 -0.49 1.72
C ALA A 431 -21.52 -1.97 1.32
N GLU A 432 -20.38 -2.45 0.79
CA GLU A 432 -20.23 -3.85 0.44
C GLU A 432 -19.88 -4.70 1.68
N LYS A 433 -20.75 -5.66 2.01
CA LYS A 433 -20.62 -6.54 3.19
C LYS A 433 -20.70 -8.03 2.84
N ARG A 434 -20.86 -8.37 1.55
CA ARG A 434 -21.19 -9.73 1.08
C ARG A 434 -19.99 -10.46 0.49
N ILE A 435 -18.91 -9.76 0.17
CA ILE A 435 -17.66 -10.33 -0.35
C ILE A 435 -16.47 -10.00 0.55
N PRO A 436 -15.42 -10.85 0.57
CA PRO A 436 -14.18 -10.53 1.27
C PRO A 436 -13.52 -9.27 0.70
N GLN A 437 -12.88 -8.49 1.57
CA GLN A 437 -12.16 -7.27 1.20
C GLN A 437 -10.80 -7.21 1.90
N ASP A 438 -9.76 -6.77 1.18
CA ASP A 438 -8.41 -6.63 1.71
C ASP A 438 -7.88 -5.22 1.53
N GLY A 439 -7.34 -4.64 2.60
CA GLY A 439 -6.89 -3.26 2.67
C GLY A 439 -5.55 -3.13 3.41
N ARG A 440 -5.03 -1.90 3.48
CA ARG A 440 -3.81 -1.61 4.24
C ARG A 440 -3.96 -0.35 5.07
N ILE A 441 -3.32 -0.34 6.24
CA ILE A 441 -3.22 0.85 7.10
C ILE A 441 -1.73 1.10 7.35
N SER A 442 -1.26 2.32 7.10
CA SER A 442 0.06 2.76 7.53
C SER A 442 -0.09 3.61 8.79
N MET A 443 0.60 3.22 9.86
CA MET A 443 0.54 3.95 11.13
C MET A 443 1.93 4.13 11.75
N LYS A 444 2.12 5.22 12.48
CA LYS A 444 3.35 5.50 13.23
C LYS A 444 3.05 5.44 14.73
N ILE A 445 3.79 4.61 15.46
CA ILE A 445 3.73 4.55 16.92
C ILE A 445 5.13 4.85 17.46
N GLY A 446 5.25 5.95 18.20
CA GLY A 446 6.56 6.47 18.61
C GLY A 446 7.38 6.84 17.38
N GLU A 447 8.58 6.28 17.25
CA GLU A 447 9.46 6.49 16.09
C GLU A 447 9.31 5.41 15.01
N ARG A 448 8.57 4.33 15.28
CA ARG A 448 8.46 3.18 14.38
C ARG A 448 7.25 3.31 13.45
N ASN A 449 7.46 2.90 12.20
CA ASN A 449 6.41 2.82 11.19
C ASN A 449 5.94 1.38 11.04
N TYR A 450 4.63 1.18 11.18
CA TYR A 450 3.96 -0.11 11.03
C TYR A 450 3.10 -0.10 9.77
N ASP A 451 3.09 -1.23 9.06
CA ASP A 451 2.20 -1.53 7.95
C ASP A 451 1.25 -2.63 8.42
N LEU A 452 -0.04 -2.36 8.37
CA LEU A 452 -1.07 -3.29 8.78
C LEU A 452 -1.78 -3.77 7.52
N ARG A 453 -1.92 -5.08 7.36
CA ARG A 453 -2.77 -5.67 6.31
C ARG A 453 -4.10 -6.06 6.94
N VAL A 454 -5.17 -5.50 6.42
CA VAL A 454 -6.53 -5.73 6.92
C VAL A 454 -7.23 -6.68 5.96
N SER A 455 -7.89 -7.70 6.50
CA SER A 455 -8.78 -8.58 5.76
C SER A 455 -10.13 -8.62 6.46
N VAL A 456 -11.19 -8.34 5.71
CA VAL A 456 -12.59 -8.36 6.18
C VAL A 456 -13.30 -9.49 5.47
N LEU A 457 -13.89 -10.40 6.23
CA LEU A 457 -14.54 -11.62 5.74
C LEU A 457 -15.99 -11.68 6.24
N PRO A 458 -17.00 -11.76 5.36
CA PRO A 458 -18.39 -11.99 5.77
C PRO A 458 -18.55 -13.35 6.48
N THR A 459 -19.24 -13.36 7.62
CA THR A 459 -19.58 -14.59 8.38
C THR A 459 -21.06 -14.60 8.76
N VAL A 460 -21.52 -15.69 9.38
CA VAL A 460 -22.93 -15.87 9.79
C VAL A 460 -23.43 -14.73 10.70
N TYR A 461 -22.58 -14.22 11.58
CA TYR A 461 -22.96 -13.21 12.58
C TYR A 461 -22.51 -11.78 12.24
N GLY A 462 -21.97 -11.57 11.03
CA GLY A 462 -21.45 -10.29 10.57
C GLY A 462 -20.02 -10.40 10.01
N GLU A 463 -19.37 -9.26 9.78
CA GLU A 463 -18.03 -9.24 9.19
C GLU A 463 -16.95 -9.50 10.24
N LYS A 464 -16.13 -10.54 10.00
CA LYS A 464 -14.92 -10.83 10.77
C LYS A 464 -13.75 -10.02 10.21
N ILE A 465 -12.94 -9.44 11.09
CA ILE A 465 -11.76 -8.67 10.70
C ILE A 465 -10.51 -9.37 11.22
N VAL A 466 -9.49 -9.48 10.37
CA VAL A 466 -8.14 -9.86 10.75
C VAL A 466 -7.18 -8.75 10.31
N ILE A 467 -6.38 -8.23 11.24
CA ILE A 467 -5.36 -7.22 10.98
C ILE A 467 -3.99 -7.82 11.27
N ARG A 468 -3.18 -8.03 10.25
CA ARG A 468 -1.79 -8.49 10.40
C ARG A 468 -0.85 -7.30 10.56
N ILE A 469 0.00 -7.34 11.57
CA ILE A 469 0.93 -6.27 11.94
C ILE A 469 2.31 -6.57 11.38
N SER A 470 2.85 -5.67 10.55
CA SER A 470 4.21 -5.74 10.03
C SER A 470 5.00 -4.49 10.46
N ASP A 471 6.14 -4.70 11.12
CA ASP A 471 7.08 -3.63 11.45
C ASP A 471 8.02 -3.40 10.25
N LYS A 472 7.87 -2.26 9.55
CA LYS A 472 8.67 -1.95 8.34
C LYS A 472 10.16 -1.73 8.65
N GLN A 473 10.50 -1.37 9.89
CA GLN A 473 11.87 -1.11 10.34
C GLN A 473 12.47 -2.29 11.13
N GLY A 474 11.65 -3.31 11.43
CA GLY A 474 11.95 -4.30 12.46
C GLY A 474 12.98 -5.38 12.09
N PHE A 475 13.47 -5.44 10.85
CA PHE A 475 14.39 -6.51 10.47
C PHE A 475 15.86 -6.15 10.68
N ASN A 476 16.32 -6.26 11.92
CA ASN A 476 17.75 -6.16 12.24
C ASN A 476 18.17 -7.22 13.29
N ILE A 477 17.83 -8.48 13.02
CA ILE A 477 18.25 -9.61 13.85
C ILE A 477 19.69 -9.96 13.49
N SER A 478 20.59 -9.98 14.48
CA SER A 478 21.95 -10.44 14.26
C SER A 478 22.01 -11.96 14.30
N LYS A 479 23.04 -12.53 13.67
CA LYS A 479 23.31 -13.97 13.70
C LYS A 479 23.38 -14.55 15.13
N LYS A 480 23.82 -13.76 16.12
CA LYS A 480 23.88 -14.17 17.53
C LYS A 480 22.51 -14.26 18.19
N ASP A 481 21.55 -13.48 17.70
CA ASP A 481 20.20 -13.40 18.26
C ASP A 481 19.24 -14.47 17.72
N LEU A 482 19.69 -15.26 16.72
CA LEU A 482 18.91 -16.37 16.15
C LEU A 482 18.69 -17.52 17.15
N GLY A 483 19.52 -17.64 18.18
CA GLY A 483 19.38 -18.69 19.20
C GLY A 483 20.02 -20.02 18.80
N PHE A 484 21.04 -19.99 17.95
CA PHE A 484 21.88 -21.16 17.71
C PHE A 484 22.70 -21.51 18.96
N PHE A 485 22.85 -22.81 19.21
CA PHE A 485 23.94 -23.30 20.04
C PHE A 485 25.27 -23.25 19.26
N ASP A 486 26.41 -23.22 19.95
CA ASP A 486 27.72 -23.10 19.32
C ASP A 486 27.98 -24.19 18.26
N ASP A 487 27.53 -25.42 18.51
CA ASP A 487 27.68 -26.54 17.58
C ASP A 487 26.78 -26.41 16.34
N ASP A 488 25.60 -25.83 16.48
CA ASP A 488 24.70 -25.57 15.36
C ASP A 488 25.12 -24.34 14.56
N LEU A 489 25.67 -23.32 15.23
CA LEU A 489 26.24 -22.14 14.58
C LEU A 489 27.42 -22.53 13.68
N ALA A 490 28.28 -23.45 14.14
CA ALA A 490 29.38 -23.97 13.34
C ALA A 490 28.88 -24.69 12.06
N LYS A 491 27.83 -25.51 12.18
CA LYS A 491 27.21 -26.20 11.03
C LYS A 491 26.57 -25.22 10.06
N PHE A 492 25.87 -24.21 10.58
CA PHE A 492 25.28 -23.13 9.79
C PHE A 492 26.34 -22.39 8.97
N ASP A 493 27.47 -22.05 9.60
CA ASP A 493 28.59 -21.36 8.94
C ASP A 493 29.27 -22.21 7.88
N GLU A 494 29.46 -23.49 8.18
CA GLU A 494 29.96 -24.46 7.20
C GLU A 494 29.06 -24.52 5.97
N ILE A 495 27.73 -24.65 6.15
CA ILE A 495 26.76 -24.68 5.05
C ILE A 495 26.84 -23.39 4.22
N LEU A 496 26.84 -22.21 4.85
CA LEU A 496 26.88 -20.93 4.13
C LEU A 496 28.23 -20.64 3.47
N SER A 497 29.31 -21.30 3.89
CA SER A 497 30.63 -21.13 3.27
C SER A 497 30.78 -21.81 1.90
N HIS A 498 29.80 -22.63 1.50
CA HIS A 498 29.83 -23.31 0.21
C HIS A 498 29.71 -22.31 -0.95
N PRO A 499 30.53 -22.43 -2.01
CA PRO A 499 30.49 -21.51 -3.14
C PRO A 499 29.23 -21.70 -4.01
N HIS A 500 28.69 -22.91 -4.03
CA HIS A 500 27.49 -23.26 -4.78
C HIS A 500 26.75 -24.42 -4.12
N GLY A 501 25.48 -24.59 -4.47
CA GLY A 501 24.62 -25.62 -3.89
C GLY A 501 23.29 -25.05 -3.38
N ILE A 502 22.38 -25.91 -2.94
CA ILE A 502 21.10 -25.51 -2.33
C ILE A 502 21.20 -25.59 -0.81
N VAL A 503 20.84 -24.49 -0.15
CA VAL A 503 20.55 -24.40 1.27
C VAL A 503 19.05 -24.27 1.46
N LEU A 504 18.44 -25.23 2.17
CA LEU A 504 17.00 -25.23 2.44
C LEU A 504 16.74 -24.87 3.89
N VAL A 505 15.92 -23.85 4.13
CA VAL A 505 15.37 -23.55 5.46
C VAL A 505 13.94 -24.06 5.50
N THR A 506 13.62 -24.98 6.40
CA THR A 506 12.34 -25.68 6.40
C THR A 506 11.59 -25.56 7.72
N GLY A 507 10.27 -25.73 7.65
CA GLY A 507 9.39 -25.63 8.80
C GLY A 507 8.01 -25.10 8.44
N PRO A 508 7.04 -25.17 9.36
CA PRO A 508 5.69 -24.67 9.14
C PRO A 508 5.65 -23.15 8.98
N THR A 509 4.46 -22.62 8.69
CA THR A 509 4.22 -21.16 8.67
C THR A 509 4.51 -20.57 10.05
N GLY A 510 5.18 -19.42 10.09
CA GLY A 510 5.52 -18.75 11.35
C GLY A 510 6.67 -19.38 12.13
N SER A 511 7.43 -20.32 11.55
CA SER A 511 8.61 -20.90 12.21
C SER A 511 9.87 -20.01 12.18
N GLY A 512 9.83 -18.85 11.52
CA GLY A 512 10.96 -17.92 11.43
C GLY A 512 11.92 -18.18 10.26
N LYS A 513 11.50 -18.89 9.21
CA LYS A 513 12.33 -19.21 8.03
C LYS A 513 12.90 -17.97 7.35
N THR A 514 12.04 -17.00 7.03
CA THR A 514 12.43 -15.73 6.40
C THR A 514 13.45 -14.98 7.25
N THR A 515 13.29 -15.02 8.58
CA THR A 515 14.24 -14.42 9.52
C THR A 515 15.63 -15.04 9.41
N THR A 516 15.71 -16.37 9.40
CA THR A 516 16.99 -17.07 9.26
C THR A 516 17.60 -16.81 7.88
N LEU A 517 16.79 -16.83 6.81
CA LEU A 517 17.25 -16.55 5.45
C LEU A 517 17.79 -15.13 5.28
N TYR A 518 17.07 -14.11 5.73
CA TYR A 518 17.53 -12.73 5.62
C TYR A 518 18.80 -12.50 6.45
N THR A 519 18.94 -13.17 7.59
CA THR A 519 20.18 -13.13 8.38
C THR A 519 21.34 -13.78 7.61
N ALA A 520 21.13 -14.94 7.00
CA ALA A 520 22.12 -15.59 6.13
C ALA A 520 22.53 -14.68 4.96
N LEU A 521 21.55 -14.08 4.28
CA LEU A 521 21.80 -13.17 3.17
C LEU A 521 22.60 -11.93 3.58
N LYS A 522 22.35 -11.39 4.78
CA LYS A 522 23.10 -10.24 5.30
C LYS A 522 24.57 -10.58 5.58
N GLU A 523 24.86 -11.79 6.05
CA GLU A 523 26.24 -12.27 6.26
C GLU A 523 26.97 -12.51 4.93
N LEU A 524 26.23 -12.93 3.91
CA LEU A 524 26.76 -13.24 2.57
C LEU A 524 26.85 -12.02 1.64
N SER A 525 26.00 -11.01 1.83
CA SER A 525 25.94 -9.80 1.03
C SER A 525 27.18 -8.95 1.29
N LYS A 526 28.15 -9.07 0.38
CA LYS A 526 29.36 -8.26 0.33
C LYS A 526 29.33 -7.41 -0.95
N PRO A 527 30.02 -6.26 -1.00
CA PRO A 527 30.01 -5.38 -2.17
C PRO A 527 30.44 -6.06 -3.49
N ASN A 528 31.18 -7.16 -3.41
CA ASN A 528 31.69 -7.93 -4.55
C ASN A 528 30.87 -9.20 -4.84
N VAL A 529 29.66 -9.32 -4.28
CA VAL A 529 28.78 -10.49 -4.42
C VAL A 529 27.42 -10.01 -4.91
N ASN A 530 26.97 -10.51 -6.05
CA ASN A 530 25.66 -10.19 -6.60
C ASN A 530 24.59 -11.12 -6.02
N VAL A 531 23.68 -10.54 -5.23
CA VAL A 531 22.61 -11.26 -4.55
C VAL A 531 21.25 -10.86 -5.13
N LEU A 532 20.51 -11.83 -5.65
CA LEU A 532 19.18 -11.65 -6.22
C LEU A 532 18.15 -12.47 -5.44
N THR A 533 17.00 -11.89 -5.11
CA THR A 533 15.90 -12.62 -4.44
C THR A 533 14.59 -12.50 -5.20
N VAL A 534 13.77 -13.55 -5.18
CA VAL A 534 12.36 -13.48 -5.59
C VAL A 534 11.46 -13.94 -4.45
N GLU A 535 10.46 -13.13 -4.10
CA GLU A 535 9.65 -13.27 -2.89
C GLU A 535 8.16 -12.97 -3.14
N ASP A 536 7.26 -13.52 -2.33
CA ASP A 536 5.81 -13.33 -2.46
C ASP A 536 5.12 -13.15 -1.09
N PRO A 537 5.02 -11.91 -0.56
CA PRO A 537 5.68 -10.68 -1.01
C PRO A 537 7.07 -10.47 -0.39
N VAL A 538 7.73 -9.36 -0.72
CA VAL A 538 8.95 -8.92 0.01
C VAL A 538 8.55 -8.45 1.41
N GLU A 539 9.06 -9.10 2.45
CA GLU A 539 8.68 -8.83 3.85
C GLU A 539 9.40 -7.61 4.43
N SER A 540 10.67 -7.41 4.08
CA SER A 540 11.46 -6.24 4.48
C SER A 540 12.56 -5.94 3.46
N ILE A 541 12.93 -4.67 3.35
CA ILE A 541 13.97 -4.21 2.43
C ILE A 541 15.34 -4.43 3.07
N VAL A 542 16.16 -5.28 2.45
CA VAL A 542 17.53 -5.57 2.87
C VAL A 542 18.51 -4.79 2.00
N LYS A 543 19.23 -3.86 2.62
CA LYS A 543 20.21 -3.03 1.90
C LYS A 543 21.32 -3.90 1.30
N GLY A 544 21.66 -3.64 0.04
CA GLY A 544 22.72 -4.35 -0.69
C GLY A 544 22.27 -5.62 -1.39
N ILE A 545 20.95 -5.89 -1.42
CA ILE A 545 20.36 -7.05 -2.08
C ILE A 545 19.31 -6.57 -3.09
N ASN A 546 19.28 -7.18 -4.26
CA ASN A 546 18.25 -6.90 -5.27
C ASN A 546 17.05 -7.82 -5.04
N GLN A 547 15.97 -7.28 -4.50
CA GLN A 547 14.78 -8.06 -4.16
C GLN A 547 13.66 -7.84 -5.19
N VAL A 548 13.17 -8.94 -5.76
CA VAL A 548 12.07 -8.95 -6.74
C VAL A 548 10.83 -9.52 -6.07
N GLN A 549 9.70 -8.83 -6.20
CA GLN A 549 8.42 -9.35 -5.75
C GLN A 549 7.71 -10.08 -6.90
N VAL A 550 7.14 -11.25 -6.62
CA VAL A 550 6.26 -11.97 -7.55
C VAL A 550 5.09 -11.07 -7.97
N ASN A 551 4.80 -11.07 -9.27
CA ASN A 551 3.67 -10.36 -9.84
C ASN A 551 2.92 -11.28 -10.80
N GLN A 552 1.92 -11.99 -10.27
CA GLN A 552 1.13 -12.95 -11.04
C GLN A 552 0.37 -12.29 -12.20
N LYS A 553 -0.14 -11.05 -12.02
CA LYS A 553 -0.89 -10.33 -13.06
C LYS A 553 -0.02 -10.01 -14.27
N ALA A 554 1.26 -9.72 -14.05
CA ALA A 554 2.24 -9.48 -15.10
C ALA A 554 2.94 -10.76 -15.61
N GLY A 555 2.62 -11.94 -15.05
CA GLY A 555 3.27 -13.20 -15.39
C GLY A 555 4.66 -13.41 -14.76
N LEU A 556 5.08 -12.56 -13.81
CA LEU A 556 6.36 -12.68 -13.10
C LEU A 556 6.22 -13.68 -11.93
N THR A 557 6.29 -14.97 -12.23
CA THR A 557 6.27 -16.08 -11.26
C THR A 557 7.66 -16.38 -10.69
N PHE A 558 7.74 -17.23 -9.65
CA PHE A 558 9.02 -17.72 -9.10
C PHE A 558 9.93 -18.31 -10.19
N ALA A 559 9.40 -19.25 -10.99
CA ALA A 559 10.15 -19.86 -12.08
C ALA A 559 10.58 -18.84 -13.16
N ALA A 560 9.71 -17.89 -13.53
CA ALA A 560 10.04 -16.85 -14.51
C ALA A 560 11.14 -15.89 -14.02
N ALA A 561 11.07 -15.47 -12.75
CA ALA A 561 12.09 -14.65 -12.11
C ALA A 561 13.43 -15.39 -12.02
N LEU A 562 13.41 -16.64 -11.55
CA LEU A 562 14.61 -17.47 -11.42
C LEU A 562 15.31 -17.70 -12.78
N ARG A 563 14.57 -17.97 -13.85
CA ARG A 563 15.14 -18.04 -15.21
C ARG A 563 15.81 -16.75 -15.63
N SER A 564 15.27 -15.61 -15.20
CA SER A 564 15.82 -14.30 -15.52
C SER A 564 17.07 -14.01 -14.70
N PHE A 565 17.11 -14.44 -13.43
CA PHE A 565 18.29 -14.33 -12.57
C PHE A 565 19.51 -15.01 -13.16
N LEU A 566 19.36 -16.18 -13.80
CA LEU A 566 20.49 -16.86 -14.46
C LEU A 566 21.12 -16.07 -15.62
N ARG A 567 20.51 -14.97 -16.07
CA ARG A 567 21.07 -14.03 -17.06
C ARG A 567 21.46 -12.67 -16.46
N GLN A 568 21.52 -12.58 -15.13
CA GLN A 568 21.86 -11.37 -14.38
C GLN A 568 23.20 -11.51 -13.65
N ASP A 569 23.99 -12.53 -13.98
CA ASP A 569 25.30 -12.83 -13.36
C ASP A 569 25.24 -12.89 -11.81
N PRO A 570 24.33 -13.69 -11.20
CA PRO A 570 24.23 -13.78 -9.75
C PRO A 570 25.30 -14.71 -9.18
N ASP A 571 25.80 -14.39 -8.00
CA ASP A 571 26.56 -15.35 -7.18
C ASP A 571 25.61 -16.14 -6.28
N ILE A 572 24.61 -15.42 -5.72
CA ILE A 572 23.67 -15.95 -4.75
C ILE A 572 22.25 -15.66 -5.20
N ILE A 573 21.41 -16.69 -5.18
CA ILE A 573 20.01 -16.61 -5.51
C ILE A 573 19.19 -17.02 -4.29
N MET A 574 18.23 -16.20 -3.87
CA MET A 574 17.24 -16.60 -2.87
C MET A 574 15.85 -16.69 -3.48
N LEU A 575 15.22 -17.84 -3.25
CA LEU A 575 13.82 -18.10 -3.59
C LEU A 575 13.02 -18.06 -2.29
N GLY A 576 11.96 -17.26 -2.24
CA GLY A 576 11.09 -17.21 -1.06
C GLY A 576 10.62 -18.59 -0.63
N GLU A 577 10.31 -19.45 -1.60
CA GLU A 577 10.00 -20.87 -1.41
C GLU A 577 10.07 -21.65 -2.72
N ILE A 578 10.15 -22.98 -2.60
CA ILE A 578 9.94 -23.92 -3.72
C ILE A 578 8.59 -24.63 -3.52
N ARG A 579 7.60 -24.32 -4.36
CA ARG A 579 6.26 -24.91 -4.29
C ARG A 579 5.99 -25.99 -5.33
N ASP A 580 6.64 -25.89 -6.48
CA ASP A 580 6.35 -26.69 -7.68
C ASP A 580 7.63 -27.31 -8.27
N SER A 581 7.41 -28.30 -9.15
CA SER A 581 8.45 -29.07 -9.82
C SER A 581 9.33 -28.20 -10.74
N GLU A 582 8.73 -27.23 -11.41
CA GLU A 582 9.43 -26.33 -12.34
C GLU A 582 10.47 -25.47 -11.60
N THR A 583 10.05 -24.82 -10.52
CA THR A 583 10.94 -24.01 -9.67
C THR A 583 12.03 -24.87 -9.03
N ALA A 584 11.67 -26.07 -8.55
CA ALA A 584 12.62 -27.03 -7.98
C ALA A 584 13.68 -27.46 -9.01
N GLU A 585 13.28 -27.74 -10.26
CA GLU A 585 14.19 -28.17 -11.32
C GLU A 585 15.19 -27.07 -11.67
N ILE A 586 14.71 -25.83 -11.86
CA ILE A 586 15.57 -24.70 -12.21
C ILE A 586 16.53 -24.38 -11.05
N ALA A 587 16.06 -24.43 -9.80
CA ALA A 587 16.90 -24.22 -8.61
C ALA A 587 18.02 -25.27 -8.51
N THR A 588 17.67 -26.53 -8.75
CA THR A 588 18.62 -27.66 -8.77
C THR A 588 19.67 -27.48 -9.86
N ARG A 589 19.26 -27.09 -11.07
CA ARG A 589 20.20 -26.80 -12.17
C ARG A 589 21.10 -25.61 -11.83
N ALA A 590 20.55 -24.52 -11.31
CA ALA A 590 21.31 -23.34 -10.91
C ALA A 590 22.41 -23.67 -9.89
N ALA A 591 22.07 -24.49 -8.89
CA ALA A 591 23.00 -24.96 -7.88
C ALA A 591 24.14 -25.80 -8.47
N ILE A 592 23.83 -26.69 -9.42
CA ILE A 592 24.83 -27.51 -10.12
C ILE A 592 25.72 -26.66 -11.04
N THR A 593 25.17 -25.60 -11.65
CA THR A 593 25.92 -24.71 -12.54
C THR A 593 26.74 -23.65 -11.79
N GLY A 594 26.89 -23.75 -10.47
CA GLY A 594 27.83 -22.93 -9.71
C GLY A 594 27.22 -21.78 -8.91
N HIS A 595 25.90 -21.76 -8.69
CA HIS A 595 25.24 -20.73 -7.88
C HIS A 595 24.94 -21.25 -6.46
N LEU A 596 25.03 -20.38 -5.46
CA LEU A 596 24.49 -20.68 -4.13
C LEU A 596 23.01 -20.29 -4.10
N VAL A 597 22.14 -21.28 -3.93
CA VAL A 597 20.68 -21.09 -3.91
C VAL A 597 20.16 -21.28 -2.49
N LEU A 598 19.54 -20.25 -1.94
CA LEU A 598 18.83 -20.32 -0.66
C LEU A 598 17.33 -20.40 -0.93
N SER A 599 16.62 -21.31 -0.26
CA SER A 599 15.17 -21.39 -0.40
C SER A 599 14.48 -21.95 0.84
N THR A 600 13.14 -21.93 0.83
CA THR A 600 12.33 -22.57 1.85
C THR A 600 11.47 -23.71 1.33
N LEU A 601 11.18 -24.66 2.23
CA LEU A 601 10.16 -25.70 2.06
C LEU A 601 9.30 -25.82 3.32
N HIS A 602 8.10 -26.34 3.14
CA HIS A 602 7.17 -26.64 4.23
C HIS A 602 7.23 -28.14 4.61
N THR A 603 8.32 -28.55 5.25
CA THR A 603 8.47 -29.89 5.84
C THR A 603 8.58 -29.84 7.36
N ASN A 604 8.30 -30.95 8.03
CA ASN A 604 8.26 -31.02 9.49
C ASN A 604 9.64 -31.18 10.15
N ASP A 605 10.59 -31.72 9.41
CA ASP A 605 11.99 -31.99 9.78
C ASP A 605 12.90 -31.83 8.53
N ALA A 606 14.21 -31.94 8.74
CA ALA A 606 15.21 -31.77 7.68
C ALA A 606 15.28 -32.96 6.70
N PRO A 607 15.26 -34.24 7.15
CA PRO A 607 15.27 -35.38 6.24
C PRO A 607 14.09 -35.43 5.27
N SER A 608 12.88 -35.05 5.72
CA SER A 608 11.67 -35.03 4.89
C SER A 608 11.74 -34.02 3.75
N SER A 609 12.62 -33.02 3.82
CA SER A 609 12.88 -32.09 2.72
C SER A 609 13.43 -32.80 1.48
N ILE A 610 14.22 -33.86 1.67
CA ILE A 610 14.74 -34.70 0.59
C ILE A 610 13.57 -35.42 -0.10
N SER A 611 12.73 -36.11 0.67
CA SER A 611 11.54 -36.79 0.13
C SER A 611 10.62 -35.81 -0.60
N ARG A 612 10.44 -34.60 -0.06
CA ARG A 612 9.60 -33.57 -0.70
C ARG A 612 10.09 -33.16 -2.09
N LEU A 613 11.41 -33.07 -2.30
CA LEU A 613 11.98 -32.78 -3.61
C LEU A 613 11.84 -33.94 -4.59
N ILE A 614 11.93 -35.18 -4.09
CA ILE A 614 11.66 -36.39 -4.89
C ILE A 614 10.19 -36.42 -5.33
N ASP A 615 9.26 -36.09 -4.42
CA ASP A 615 7.83 -35.98 -4.73
C ASP A 615 7.52 -34.88 -5.76
N MET A 616 8.35 -33.83 -5.81
CA MET A 616 8.30 -32.78 -6.84
C MET A 616 8.95 -33.22 -8.17
N GLY A 617 9.45 -34.45 -8.27
CA GLY A 617 10.04 -35.00 -9.50
C GLY A 617 11.52 -34.71 -9.69
N ILE A 618 12.25 -34.29 -8.65
CA ILE A 618 13.70 -34.12 -8.74
C ILE A 618 14.38 -35.48 -8.53
N GLU A 619 15.20 -35.87 -9.50
CA GLU A 619 15.93 -37.14 -9.45
C GLU A 619 16.87 -37.21 -8.24
N PRO A 620 16.88 -38.31 -7.46
CA PRO A 620 17.68 -38.43 -6.23
C PRO A 620 19.18 -38.14 -6.42
N PHE A 621 19.74 -38.50 -7.58
CA PHE A 621 21.12 -38.19 -7.92
C PHE A 621 21.37 -36.67 -8.03
N MET A 622 20.44 -35.91 -8.60
CA MET A 622 20.51 -34.45 -8.70
C MET A 622 20.41 -33.81 -7.32
N ILE A 623 19.54 -34.34 -6.45
CA ILE A 623 19.43 -33.89 -5.05
C ILE A 623 20.75 -34.11 -4.31
N SER A 624 21.33 -35.30 -4.44
CA SER A 624 22.58 -35.67 -3.76
C SER A 624 23.78 -34.80 -4.15
N SER A 625 23.76 -34.25 -5.37
CA SER A 625 24.85 -33.41 -5.90
C SER A 625 24.62 -31.91 -5.75
N SER A 626 23.37 -31.48 -5.52
CA SER A 626 23.01 -30.06 -5.44
C SER A 626 22.82 -29.56 -4.02
N ILE A 627 22.26 -30.34 -3.09
CA ILE A 627 22.00 -29.87 -1.72
C ILE A 627 23.28 -29.91 -0.88
N VAL A 628 23.58 -28.81 -0.21
CA VAL A 628 24.71 -28.69 0.73
C VAL A 628 24.26 -28.76 2.18
N GLY A 629 23.06 -28.28 2.49
CA GLY A 629 22.52 -28.36 3.84
C GLY A 629 21.03 -28.08 3.92
N VAL A 630 20.39 -28.66 4.94
CA VAL A 630 18.98 -28.43 5.27
C VAL A 630 18.88 -28.00 6.73
N ILE A 631 18.22 -26.89 6.99
CA ILE A 631 18.01 -26.29 8.31
C ILE A 631 16.52 -26.33 8.60
N ALA A 632 16.05 -27.32 9.35
CA ALA A 632 14.70 -27.33 9.87
C ALA A 632 14.61 -26.45 11.12
N GLN A 633 13.52 -25.68 11.23
CA GLN A 633 13.35 -24.69 12.29
C GLN A 633 11.93 -24.69 12.85
N ARG A 634 11.82 -24.51 14.16
CA ARG A 634 10.56 -24.14 14.85
C ARG A 634 10.82 -23.03 15.86
N LEU A 635 9.76 -22.31 16.26
CA LEU A 635 9.83 -21.36 17.37
C LEU A 635 9.18 -21.97 18.61
N VAL A 636 9.87 -21.87 19.74
CA VAL A 636 9.34 -22.20 21.07
C VAL A 636 9.22 -20.93 21.89
N ARG A 637 8.20 -20.86 22.75
CA ARG A 637 8.02 -19.72 23.64
C ARG A 637 9.04 -19.77 24.78
N ARG A 638 9.53 -18.60 25.17
CA ARG A 638 10.41 -18.43 26.33
C ARG A 638 9.57 -18.33 27.60
N LEU A 639 9.98 -19.02 28.66
CA LEU A 639 9.37 -18.89 29.97
C LEU A 639 9.53 -17.45 30.47
N CYS A 640 8.48 -16.93 31.11
CA CYS A 640 8.56 -15.60 31.70
C CYS A 640 9.56 -15.60 32.86
N VAL A 641 10.61 -14.78 32.75
CA VAL A 641 11.65 -14.68 33.79
C VAL A 641 11.13 -14.16 35.14
N HIS A 642 9.96 -13.51 35.16
CA HIS A 642 9.37 -12.93 36.37
C HIS A 642 8.50 -13.91 37.18
N CYS A 643 7.96 -14.96 36.55
CA CYS A 643 7.04 -15.89 37.21
C CYS A 643 7.34 -17.38 36.96
N ARG A 644 8.42 -17.72 36.24
CA ARG A 644 8.79 -19.13 36.09
C ARG A 644 9.10 -19.75 37.45
N LYS A 645 8.58 -20.94 37.69
CA LYS A 645 8.77 -21.67 38.95
C LYS A 645 9.72 -22.84 38.77
N GLU A 646 10.75 -22.90 39.60
CA GLU A 646 11.71 -24.01 39.64
C GLU A 646 11.12 -25.23 40.35
N TYR A 647 11.33 -26.42 39.79
CA TYR A 647 10.98 -27.70 40.40
C TYR A 647 11.92 -28.81 39.94
N ASN A 648 11.97 -29.92 40.69
CA ASN A 648 12.74 -31.09 40.31
C ASN A 648 11.97 -31.90 39.26
N ALA A 649 12.65 -32.25 38.17
CA ALA A 649 12.04 -33.02 37.09
C ALA A 649 11.58 -34.40 37.58
N GLY A 650 10.33 -34.76 37.26
CA GLY A 650 9.79 -36.10 37.46
C GLY A 650 10.40 -37.12 36.49
N ILE A 651 10.13 -38.41 36.72
CA ILE A 651 10.69 -39.51 35.91
C ILE A 651 10.35 -39.34 34.42
N ASN A 652 9.09 -39.03 34.08
CA ASN A 652 8.68 -38.85 32.69
C ASN A 652 9.40 -37.67 32.01
N GLU A 653 9.68 -36.60 32.75
CA GLU A 653 10.38 -35.43 32.24
C GLU A 653 11.87 -35.74 32.04
N LYS A 654 12.50 -36.48 32.97
CA LYS A 654 13.88 -36.96 32.80
C LYS A 654 14.02 -37.85 31.57
N VAL A 655 13.09 -38.79 31.36
CA VAL A 655 13.04 -39.63 30.15
C VAL A 655 12.88 -38.77 28.90
N ALA A 656 11.94 -37.82 28.90
CA ALA A 656 11.72 -36.93 27.76
C ALA A 656 12.94 -36.04 27.45
N LEU A 657 13.69 -35.67 28.48
CA LEU A 657 14.93 -34.91 28.39
C LEU A 657 16.16 -35.80 28.14
N LYS A 658 16.05 -37.13 28.04
CA LYS A 658 17.19 -38.05 27.91
C LYS A 658 18.23 -37.86 29.03
N VAL A 659 17.76 -37.71 30.26
CA VAL A 659 18.57 -37.58 31.48
C VAL A 659 18.43 -38.87 32.30
N ASP A 660 19.47 -39.27 33.03
CA ASP A 660 19.40 -40.47 33.89
C ASP A 660 18.40 -40.25 35.04
N ASP A 661 17.59 -41.27 35.35
CA ASP A 661 16.58 -41.20 36.42
C ASP A 661 17.16 -40.81 37.78
N LYS A 662 18.45 -41.11 38.02
CA LYS A 662 19.17 -40.81 39.25
C LYS A 662 19.72 -39.38 39.32
N GLU A 663 19.77 -38.67 38.20
CA GLU A 663 20.31 -37.31 38.15
C GLU A 663 19.29 -36.31 38.72
N ASP A 664 19.71 -35.45 39.65
CA ASP A 664 18.85 -34.40 40.19
C ASP A 664 18.92 -33.17 39.28
N ILE A 665 17.94 -33.04 38.39
CA ILE A 665 17.84 -31.94 37.44
C ILE A 665 16.67 -31.03 37.79
N ARG A 666 16.98 -29.73 37.90
CA ARG A 666 15.99 -28.68 38.12
C ARG A 666 15.56 -28.09 36.79
N ILE A 667 14.25 -27.99 36.60
CA ILE A 667 13.62 -27.42 35.42
C ILE A 667 12.56 -26.41 35.85
N TYR A 668 11.98 -25.72 34.86
CA TYR A 668 11.08 -24.59 35.10
C TYR A 668 9.73 -24.80 34.42
N MET A 669 8.66 -24.40 35.11
CA MET A 669 7.29 -24.43 34.59
C MET A 669 6.67 -23.03 34.52
N PRO A 670 5.70 -22.80 33.61
CA PRO A 670 4.96 -21.54 33.56
C PRO A 670 4.01 -21.40 34.75
N GLU A 671 3.97 -20.22 35.38
CA GLU A 671 2.99 -19.89 36.42
C GLU A 671 1.98 -18.83 35.96
N GLY A 672 2.46 -17.79 35.27
CA GLY A 672 1.65 -16.66 34.83
C GLY A 672 1.71 -15.48 35.78
N CYS A 673 1.85 -14.27 35.23
CA CYS A 673 1.78 -13.01 35.96
C CYS A 673 1.36 -11.89 34.99
N GLU A 674 1.12 -10.69 35.53
CA GLU A 674 0.76 -9.50 34.73
C GLU A 674 1.79 -9.18 33.63
N LYS A 675 3.10 -9.35 33.90
CA LYS A 675 4.17 -9.06 32.91
C LYS A 675 4.14 -9.93 31.66
N CYS A 676 3.49 -11.09 31.73
CA CYS A 676 3.29 -12.02 30.61
C CYS A 676 1.80 -12.23 30.28
N ASN A 677 0.92 -11.33 30.72
CA ASN A 677 -0.54 -11.43 30.53
C ASN A 677 -1.09 -12.80 30.98
N ASN A 678 -0.62 -13.29 32.13
CA ASN A 678 -1.01 -14.59 32.72
C ASN A 678 -0.76 -15.83 31.85
N THR A 679 0.04 -15.73 30.77
CA THR A 679 0.36 -16.88 29.91
C THR A 679 1.48 -17.77 30.45
N GLY A 680 2.36 -17.20 31.29
CA GLY A 680 3.59 -17.85 31.77
C GLY A 680 4.76 -17.80 30.78
N TYR A 681 4.58 -17.19 29.60
CA TYR A 681 5.60 -17.08 28.55
C TYR A 681 5.76 -15.65 28.05
N LYS A 682 6.95 -15.27 27.59
CA LYS A 682 7.20 -13.96 26.98
C LYS A 682 8.30 -14.02 25.94
N GLY A 683 7.93 -13.80 24.68
CA GLY A 683 8.84 -13.88 23.55
C GLY A 683 9.11 -15.32 23.11
N ARG A 684 9.89 -15.45 22.03
CA ARG A 684 10.17 -16.72 21.36
C ARG A 684 11.66 -16.90 21.12
N ILE A 685 12.09 -18.14 20.96
CA ILE A 685 13.42 -18.53 20.51
C ILE A 685 13.29 -19.64 19.48
N ALA A 686 14.19 -19.67 18.49
CA ALA A 686 14.21 -20.73 17.51
C ALA A 686 14.92 -21.97 18.07
N ILE A 687 14.44 -23.14 17.63
CA ILE A 687 15.14 -24.41 17.73
C ILE A 687 15.42 -24.89 16.32
N TYR A 688 16.60 -25.48 16.15
CA TYR A 688 17.13 -25.86 14.85
C TYR A 688 17.41 -27.35 14.79
N GLU A 689 17.32 -27.92 13.59
CA GLU A 689 17.81 -29.24 13.23
C GLU A 689 18.57 -29.05 11.91
N ILE A 690 19.91 -29.15 11.98
CA ILE A 690 20.80 -28.79 10.89
C ILE A 690 21.46 -30.06 10.34
N MET A 691 21.09 -30.40 9.10
CA MET A 691 21.57 -31.56 8.36
C MET A 691 22.58 -31.12 7.29
N ASN A 692 23.88 -31.24 7.58
CA ASN A 692 24.94 -31.06 6.59
C ASN A 692 24.98 -32.26 5.64
N ILE A 693 25.00 -32.02 4.33
CA ILE A 693 25.04 -33.11 3.33
C ILE A 693 26.49 -33.56 3.10
N ASN A 694 26.92 -34.52 3.91
CA ASN A 694 28.23 -35.16 3.78
C ASN A 694 28.23 -36.31 2.75
N ARG A 695 29.38 -36.94 2.53
CA ARG A 695 29.52 -38.04 1.56
C ARG A 695 28.61 -39.24 1.84
N GLU A 696 28.47 -39.68 3.10
CA GLU A 696 27.60 -40.81 3.47
C GLU A 696 26.14 -40.49 3.13
N LEU A 697 25.68 -39.27 3.47
CA LEU A 697 24.33 -38.82 3.14
C LEU A 697 24.10 -38.70 1.63
N ARG A 698 25.08 -38.23 0.84
CA ARG A 698 24.96 -38.20 -0.62
C ARG A 698 24.73 -39.60 -1.21
N GLU A 699 25.48 -40.59 -0.74
CA GLU A 699 25.35 -41.98 -1.19
C GLU A 699 24.00 -42.59 -0.79
N ILE A 700 23.48 -42.25 0.40
CA ILE A 700 22.16 -42.68 0.87
C ILE A 700 21.03 -42.03 0.06
N ILE A 701 21.11 -40.72 -0.16
CA ILE A 701 20.12 -39.96 -0.94
C ILE A 701 20.07 -40.49 -2.39
N ALA A 702 21.22 -40.72 -3.02
CA ALA A 702 21.28 -41.24 -4.39
C ALA A 702 20.64 -42.64 -4.55
N LYS A 703 20.59 -43.43 -3.46
CA LYS A 703 19.93 -44.76 -3.44
C LYS A 703 18.41 -44.68 -3.22
N ASN A 704 17.85 -43.49 -3.07
CA ASN A 704 16.41 -43.27 -2.85
C ASN A 704 15.85 -44.05 -1.65
N THR A 705 16.50 -43.94 -0.49
CA THR A 705 16.06 -44.60 0.75
C THR A 705 14.98 -43.81 1.49
N THR A 706 14.42 -44.39 2.56
CA THR A 706 13.42 -43.72 3.40
C THR A 706 13.99 -42.53 4.17
N SER A 707 13.13 -41.57 4.50
CA SER A 707 13.46 -40.39 5.34
C SER A 707 14.05 -40.81 6.70
N ASP A 708 13.55 -41.88 7.31
CA ASP A 708 14.07 -42.39 8.59
C ASP A 708 15.53 -42.89 8.48
N THR A 709 15.88 -43.54 7.36
CA THR A 709 17.27 -43.96 7.12
C THR A 709 18.20 -42.76 6.99
N ILE A 710 17.76 -41.71 6.30
CA ILE A 710 18.48 -40.43 6.16
C ILE A 710 18.64 -39.78 7.55
N LYS A 711 17.57 -39.74 8.34
CA LYS A 711 17.57 -39.20 9.71
C LYS A 711 18.58 -39.90 10.61
N GLN A 712 18.58 -41.23 10.63
CA GLN A 712 19.52 -42.02 11.44
C GLN A 712 20.98 -41.74 11.04
N ALA A 713 21.27 -41.69 9.74
CA ALA A 713 22.59 -41.36 9.23
C ALA A 713 22.99 -39.91 9.58
N ALA A 714 22.08 -38.95 9.46
CA ALA A 714 22.34 -37.55 9.81
C ALA A 714 22.63 -37.38 11.31
N VAL A 715 21.84 -38.02 12.19
CA VAL A 715 22.08 -37.99 13.65
C VAL A 715 23.42 -38.62 14.01
N LYS A 716 23.78 -39.76 13.40
CA LYS A 716 25.10 -40.39 13.56
C LYS A 716 26.25 -39.45 13.13
N ASN A 717 25.99 -38.56 12.18
CA ASN A 717 26.94 -37.56 11.68
C ASN A 717 26.86 -36.21 12.41
N GLY A 718 26.21 -36.14 13.58
CA GLY A 718 26.24 -34.96 14.45
C GLY A 718 25.06 -34.00 14.29
N MET A 719 24.03 -34.37 13.53
CA MET A 719 22.76 -33.64 13.54
C MET A 719 22.05 -33.82 14.89
N MET A 720 21.72 -32.71 15.56
CA MET A 720 20.80 -32.70 16.69
C MET A 720 19.37 -32.57 16.15
N THR A 721 18.44 -33.37 16.66
CA THR A 721 17.04 -33.24 16.25
C THR A 721 16.39 -31.99 16.86
N LEU A 722 15.28 -31.53 16.28
CA LEU A 722 14.49 -30.43 16.86
C LEU A 722 14.16 -30.70 18.33
N ARG A 723 13.87 -31.96 18.68
CA ARG A 723 13.56 -32.37 20.05
C ARG A 723 14.77 -32.32 20.98
N ASP A 724 15.94 -32.74 20.50
CA ASP A 724 17.18 -32.69 21.29
C ASP A 724 17.59 -31.26 21.60
N ASN A 725 17.53 -30.37 20.61
CA ASN A 725 17.85 -28.96 20.81
C ASN A 725 16.81 -28.25 21.69
N CYS A 726 15.53 -28.62 21.59
CA CYS A 726 14.53 -28.11 22.52
C CYS A 726 14.75 -28.62 23.96
N ALA A 727 15.15 -29.87 24.14
CA ALA A 727 15.50 -30.42 25.45
C ALA A 727 16.67 -29.65 26.10
N ARG A 728 17.69 -29.24 25.32
CA ARG A 728 18.77 -28.36 25.81
C ARG A 728 18.22 -27.05 26.38
N LEU A 729 17.30 -26.38 25.67
CA LEU A 729 16.67 -25.15 26.15
C LEU A 729 15.82 -25.35 27.42
N VAL A 730 15.18 -26.51 27.58
CA VAL A 730 14.44 -26.84 28.81
C VAL A 730 15.41 -26.98 29.99
N ARG A 731 16.54 -27.67 29.80
CA ARG A 731 17.58 -27.81 30.83
C ARG A 731 18.20 -26.47 31.24
N GLU A 732 18.29 -25.51 30.30
CA GLU A 732 18.74 -24.14 30.59
C GLU A 732 17.64 -23.25 31.22
N GLY A 733 16.42 -23.77 31.39
CA GLY A 733 15.28 -23.04 31.95
C GLY A 733 14.73 -21.95 31.03
N ILE A 734 15.03 -22.02 29.73
CA ILE A 734 14.57 -21.05 28.72
C ILE A 734 13.14 -21.37 28.30
N THR A 735 12.78 -22.64 28.19
CA THR A 735 11.43 -23.10 27.84
C THR A 735 10.99 -24.26 28.74
N SER A 736 9.75 -24.73 28.60
CA SER A 736 9.17 -25.80 29.43
C SER A 736 9.11 -27.14 28.69
N VAL A 737 8.95 -28.22 29.44
CA VAL A 737 8.72 -29.57 28.88
C VAL A 737 7.43 -29.59 28.05
N ASP A 738 6.36 -28.93 28.51
CA ASP A 738 5.09 -28.84 27.79
C ASP A 738 5.25 -28.17 26.43
N GLU A 739 6.03 -27.09 26.37
CA GLU A 739 6.32 -26.39 25.13
C GLU A 739 7.14 -27.26 24.18
N MET A 740 8.15 -27.96 24.70
CA MET A 740 8.94 -28.93 23.95
C MET A 740 8.05 -30.00 23.34
N ILE A 741 7.20 -30.64 24.13
CA ILE A 741 6.27 -31.66 23.65
C ILE A 741 5.38 -31.06 22.56
N ARG A 742 4.71 -29.93 22.82
CA ARG A 742 3.80 -29.30 21.85
C ARG A 742 4.46 -28.99 20.51
N VAL A 743 5.69 -28.48 20.52
CA VAL A 743 6.37 -28.04 19.30
C VAL A 743 7.10 -29.20 18.61
N THR A 744 7.43 -30.28 19.29
CA THR A 744 8.18 -31.42 18.70
C THR A 744 7.33 -32.66 18.45
N PHE A 745 6.07 -32.69 18.91
CA PHE A 745 5.16 -33.80 18.64
C PHE A 745 4.75 -33.85 17.17
N THR A 746 5.40 -34.75 16.43
CA THR A 746 4.72 -35.58 15.44
C THR A 746 4.11 -36.76 16.20
N LYS A 747 2.85 -37.13 15.90
CA LYS A 747 2.28 -38.40 16.37
C LYS A 747 3.13 -39.53 15.79
N GLU A 748 4.18 -39.93 16.49
CA GLU A 748 4.86 -41.22 16.31
C GLU A 748 4.38 -42.17 17.41
#